data_AF-A0A542ZKZ9-F1
#
_entry.id   AF-A0A542ZKZ9-F1
#
_cell.length_a   1.000
_cell.length_b   1.000
_cell.length_c   1.000
_cell.angle_alpha   90.00
_cell.angle_beta   90.00
_cell.angle_gamma   90.00
#
_symmetry.space_group_name_H-M   'P 1'
#
loop_
_entity.id
_entity.type
_entity.pdbx_description
1 polymer ?
#
loop_
_entity_poly.entity_id
_entity_poly.type
_entity_poly.pdbx_seq_one_letter_code
_entity_poly.pdbx_strand_id
1 'polypeptide(L)'
;MRNAVLAELGAQRAAAREESVVVRDGLRVGGTARSSVFKFKLDNSFEVSDGSPVVLTVGEAVVEGELLGQRTGEATVRLEGLAAAWVPHGTLVADATFLLRRLHQFLEPSYNRPPHFDPSAANLLFAPARLTSSTLQLGQAQAVSMAQSRRVGYLWGPPGTGKTQTVAAAVLDWARAGLRVLVVSHTNVAVDTVTARCVQALQPCDAWASDGGIVRVGDLVRADIPAEVAGRVQVDEILAARGHTEARERVRLRARLDGLLKEYRKVSAAPRGESWLADEVTKASEELDALDARLKHLRHTVVDAARVLTCTVHRLYIGDWIHSNFDAVVIEEASMIPTPLAWVAAGLARRHVLIAGDFRQLPPVVRSDQPQVLEWYGRDAFEVGGVVAAVRRNSGRADLVALDLQYRMHAEIADLVSDSFYRPLHLRTAPTVLQRGCLAQTPAGRPLALVDLSGLATWCARPGGLANSGRYNLLSAQLGYLVDALARQDAQVAGGEGVVAIAPYRAQGRLLAAADRDAASARQEDPAIVATVHRFQGNESHTVLLDLVDAQRLPTGRFYRPDPLDSASRLLNVAISRAQQHLIVLADVDAILSSDPPESVARMLRSLRGQANVLTPDALAEHAGLPAWIARSAEASARVLELIRTATSSVTIHSSGVGRAGLAAILPELLAAAARNVSVHLVLPAVGARGGDRVAWTHLLDHLEAANIAIDQQAHVAEDLALVDDWCVGATHPLLLEAPDQVGATRQLVVATRTPELISVVKQLHKRRPLKNQQPLLEGRIVPICDTCQRPQTRHEAWGTKPGAPPRLNHWATCDACDIPRPAQGSNWRTLVDDALRSTVWDNAGKPESTGRREAKVERAWARASAATANKTDDFQCSRCFLIHPASFRSAGSALICQDCN
;
A
#
# COMPACT_ATOMS: atom_id res chain seq x y z
N MET A 1 -23.44 3.85 18.69
CA MET A 1 -22.13 4.55 18.79
C MET A 1 -21.15 3.89 19.75
N ARG A 2 -21.35 3.90 21.08
CA ARG A 2 -20.36 3.38 22.05
C ARG A 2 -19.86 1.97 21.73
N ASN A 3 -20.77 1.02 21.53
CA ASN A 3 -20.43 -0.37 21.21
C ASN A 3 -19.63 -0.50 19.90
N ALA A 4 -19.87 0.39 18.93
CA ALA A 4 -19.11 0.44 17.68
C ALA A 4 -17.68 0.93 17.91
N VAL A 5 -17.48 1.95 18.75
CA VAL A 5 -16.13 2.41 19.14
C VAL A 5 -15.36 1.30 19.88
N LEU A 6 -16.03 0.54 20.76
CA LEU A 6 -15.43 -0.62 21.42
C LEU A 6 -15.04 -1.72 20.42
N ALA A 7 -15.90 -2.03 19.47
CA ALA A 7 -15.65 -3.04 18.45
C ALA A 7 -14.49 -2.63 17.52
N GLU A 8 -14.44 -1.37 17.09
CA GLU A 8 -13.31 -0.84 16.30
C GLU A 8 -12.01 -0.87 17.12
N LEU A 9 -12.05 -0.48 18.39
CA LEU A 9 -10.91 -0.59 19.28
C LEU A 9 -10.41 -2.03 19.41
N GLY A 10 -11.32 -3.01 19.50
CA GLY A 10 -10.98 -4.44 19.46
C GLY A 10 -10.25 -4.84 18.19
N ALA A 11 -10.74 -4.40 17.02
CA ALA A 11 -10.11 -4.66 15.73
C ALA A 11 -8.73 -3.99 15.61
N GLN A 12 -8.58 -2.74 16.07
CA GLN A 12 -7.29 -2.06 16.07
C GLN A 12 -6.28 -2.72 17.01
N ARG A 13 -6.70 -3.23 18.17
CA ARG A 13 -5.82 -4.02 19.06
C ARG A 13 -5.37 -5.33 18.42
N ALA A 14 -6.28 -6.03 17.72
CA ALA A 14 -5.93 -7.26 17.01
C ALA A 14 -4.89 -7.00 15.91
N ALA A 15 -5.05 -5.91 15.15
CA ALA A 15 -4.09 -5.49 14.14
C ALA A 15 -2.78 -4.91 14.74
N ALA A 16 -2.82 -4.20 15.86
CA ALA A 16 -1.63 -3.68 16.53
C ALA A 16 -0.75 -4.80 17.12
N ARG A 17 -1.34 -5.96 17.46
CA ARG A 17 -0.57 -7.19 17.78
C ARG A 17 0.22 -7.71 16.57
N GLU A 18 -0.14 -7.33 15.35
CA GLU A 18 0.64 -7.63 14.13
C GLU A 18 1.70 -6.55 13.81
N GLU A 19 1.54 -5.32 14.33
CA GLU A 19 2.47 -4.18 14.21
C GLU A 19 3.37 -4.00 15.45
N SER A 20 3.53 -5.05 16.26
CA SER A 20 4.47 -5.05 17.39
C SER A 20 5.90 -5.36 16.92
N VAL A 21 6.89 -4.68 17.49
CA VAL A 21 8.30 -4.99 17.22
C VAL A 21 8.96 -5.53 18.48
N VAL A 22 9.64 -6.66 18.32
CA VAL A 22 10.51 -7.21 19.36
C VAL A 22 11.71 -6.30 19.48
N VAL A 23 11.91 -5.79 20.69
CA VAL A 23 13.01 -4.93 21.05
C VAL A 23 14.00 -5.70 21.91
N ARG A 24 15.29 -5.47 21.69
CA ARG A 24 16.39 -6.13 22.42
C ARG A 24 17.41 -5.11 22.87
N ASP A 25 18.21 -5.52 23.86
CA ASP A 25 19.36 -4.74 24.35
C ASP A 25 19.00 -3.28 24.70
N GLY A 26 17.85 -3.08 25.35
CA GLY A 26 17.37 -1.78 25.75
C GLY A 26 18.28 -1.14 26.78
N LEU A 27 19.21 -0.29 26.36
CA LEU A 27 20.12 0.42 27.26
C LEU A 27 19.49 1.74 27.68
N ARG A 28 19.48 2.04 28.98
CA ARG A 28 19.15 3.38 29.46
C ARG A 28 20.26 4.34 29.04
N VAL A 29 19.93 5.30 28.19
CA VAL A 29 20.89 6.29 27.63
C VAL A 29 20.77 7.67 28.26
N GLY A 30 19.73 7.88 29.06
CA GLY A 30 19.46 9.14 29.76
C GLY A 30 18.15 9.05 30.55
N GLY A 31 17.80 10.12 31.24
CA GLY A 31 16.54 10.21 31.98
C GLY A 31 16.69 10.82 33.38
N THR A 32 15.56 10.96 34.06
CA THR A 32 15.44 11.53 35.40
C THR A 32 14.82 10.54 36.38
N ALA A 33 14.38 11.05 37.54
CA ALA A 33 13.67 10.26 38.53
C ALA A 33 12.26 9.84 38.07
N ARG A 34 11.66 10.50 37.07
CA ARG A 34 10.28 10.24 36.62
C ARG A 34 10.19 9.49 35.29
N SER A 35 11.15 9.66 34.40
CA SER A 35 11.18 8.98 33.11
C SER A 35 12.59 8.57 32.73
N SER A 36 12.71 7.51 31.94
CA SER A 36 13.98 6.98 31.46
C SER A 36 13.95 6.86 29.95
N VAL A 37 15.02 7.30 29.30
CA VAL A 37 15.20 7.16 27.85
C VAL A 37 15.97 5.88 27.58
N PHE A 38 15.37 5.02 26.78
CA PHE A 38 15.95 3.75 26.36
C PHE A 38 16.24 3.76 24.87
N LYS A 39 17.40 3.23 24.51
CA LYS A 39 17.74 2.89 23.13
C LYS A 39 17.63 1.38 22.96
N PHE A 40 16.76 0.95 22.06
CA PHE A 40 16.49 -0.45 21.76
C PHE A 40 17.00 -0.81 20.37
N LYS A 41 17.50 -2.03 20.22
CA LYS A 41 17.68 -2.66 18.90
C LYS A 41 16.37 -3.31 18.46
N LEU A 42 16.05 -3.19 17.18
CA LEU A 42 14.84 -3.71 16.56
C LEU A 42 15.17 -4.91 15.67
N ASP A 43 14.42 -6.00 15.83
CA ASP A 43 14.55 -7.16 14.93
C ASP A 43 14.02 -6.85 13.51
N ASN A 44 13.11 -5.87 13.37
CA ASN A 44 12.47 -5.47 12.12
C ASN A 44 12.23 -3.95 12.11
N SER A 45 11.99 -3.37 10.93
CA SER A 45 11.59 -1.96 10.83
C SER A 45 10.25 -1.71 11.52
N PHE A 46 10.25 -0.84 12.53
CA PHE A 46 9.06 -0.21 13.09
C PHE A 46 8.74 0.98 12.15
N GLU A 47 7.49 1.23 11.75
CA GLU A 47 7.16 2.37 10.85
C GLU A 47 6.19 3.30 11.59
N VAL A 48 6.68 3.96 12.64
CA VAL A 48 5.87 4.81 13.52
C VAL A 48 6.51 6.20 13.60
N SER A 49 5.67 7.24 13.59
CA SER A 49 6.16 8.63 13.65
C SER A 49 6.69 8.98 15.03
N ASP A 50 7.77 9.76 15.09
CA ASP A 50 8.28 10.36 16.32
C ASP A 50 7.16 11.13 17.06
N GLY A 51 7.18 11.08 18.39
CA GLY A 51 6.14 11.60 19.27
C GLY A 51 4.92 10.68 19.45
N SER A 52 4.90 9.51 18.81
CA SER A 52 3.79 8.57 18.97
C SER A 52 3.80 7.94 20.36
N PRO A 53 2.63 7.84 21.03
CA PRO A 53 2.49 7.05 22.24
C PRO A 53 2.85 5.59 21.96
N VAL A 54 3.72 5.02 22.79
CA VAL A 54 4.13 3.63 22.73
C VAL A 54 3.94 2.96 24.08
N VAL A 55 3.77 1.65 24.02
CA VAL A 55 3.66 0.78 25.18
C VAL A 55 4.76 -0.27 25.06
N LEU A 56 5.65 -0.31 26.05
CA LEU A 56 6.63 -1.37 26.20
C LEU A 56 6.06 -2.45 27.12
N THR A 57 6.04 -3.69 26.64
CA THR A 57 5.71 -4.87 27.47
C THR A 57 6.98 -5.67 27.75
N VAL A 58 7.31 -5.88 29.03
CA VAL A 58 8.46 -6.68 29.51
C VAL A 58 7.94 -7.72 30.49
N GLY A 59 7.87 -8.98 30.07
CA GLY A 59 7.19 -10.02 30.85
C GLY A 59 5.71 -9.69 31.04
N GLU A 60 5.25 -9.57 32.30
CA GLU A 60 3.90 -9.13 32.65
C GLU A 60 3.77 -7.61 32.85
N ALA A 61 4.89 -6.88 32.89
CA ALA A 61 4.88 -5.43 33.11
C ALA A 61 4.58 -4.67 31.81
N VAL A 62 3.67 -3.69 31.91
CA VAL A 62 3.28 -2.80 30.81
C VAL A 62 3.64 -1.38 31.19
N VAL A 63 4.48 -0.74 30.38
CA VAL A 63 5.03 0.60 30.63
C VAL A 63 4.66 1.52 29.47
N GLU A 64 4.04 2.65 29.79
CA GLU A 64 3.69 3.67 28.81
C GLU A 64 4.89 4.58 28.51
N GLY A 65 4.92 5.13 27.30
CA GLY A 65 5.97 6.02 26.87
C GLY A 65 5.71 6.67 25.52
N GLU A 66 6.76 7.28 24.98
CA GLU A 66 6.72 8.03 23.73
C GLU A 66 7.95 7.69 22.87
N LEU A 67 7.72 7.44 21.58
CA LEU A 67 8.79 7.24 20.61
C LEU A 67 9.49 8.58 20.34
N LEU A 68 10.73 8.75 20.76
CA LEU A 68 11.48 10.00 20.53
C LEU A 68 12.14 10.04 19.14
N GLY A 69 12.47 8.86 18.60
CA GLY A 69 13.16 8.76 17.33
C GLY A 69 13.34 7.32 16.89
N GLN A 70 13.41 7.13 15.58
CA GLN A 70 13.60 5.80 15.01
C GLN A 70 14.56 5.79 13.81
N ARG A 71 15.32 4.69 13.67
CA ARG A 71 16.21 4.42 12.53
C ARG A 71 16.11 2.95 12.11
N THR A 72 16.76 2.59 11.01
CA THR A 72 16.86 1.20 10.55
C THR A 72 17.49 0.33 11.64
N GLY A 73 16.68 -0.53 12.28
CA GLY A 73 17.14 -1.47 13.29
C GLY A 73 17.30 -0.90 14.72
N GLU A 74 16.92 0.35 14.99
CA GLU A 74 17.00 0.96 16.33
C GLU A 74 15.80 1.88 16.62
N ALA A 75 15.33 1.92 17.88
CA ALA A 75 14.33 2.88 18.36
C ALA A 75 14.76 3.51 19.69
N THR A 76 14.52 4.81 19.83
CA THR A 76 14.72 5.56 21.08
C THR A 76 13.37 5.92 21.66
N VAL A 77 13.13 5.52 22.91
CA VAL A 77 11.83 5.62 23.58
C VAL A 77 11.98 6.26 24.95
N ARG A 78 11.15 7.25 25.27
CA ARG A 78 10.97 7.77 26.63
C ARG A 78 9.93 6.91 27.34
N LEU A 79 10.29 6.24 28.43
CA LEU A 79 9.39 5.40 29.22
C LEU A 79 9.17 6.00 30.60
N GLU A 80 7.92 6.02 31.05
CA GLU A 80 7.55 6.55 32.36
C GLU A 80 7.77 5.52 33.46
N GLY A 81 8.39 5.92 34.59
CA GLY A 81 8.50 5.09 35.79
C GLY A 81 9.41 3.86 35.70
N LEU A 82 10.05 3.58 34.55
CA LEU A 82 10.97 2.45 34.41
C LEU A 82 12.38 2.83 34.89
N ALA A 83 12.75 2.35 36.07
CA ALA A 83 14.05 2.62 36.70
C ALA A 83 15.18 1.67 36.27
N ALA A 84 14.89 0.68 35.40
CA ALA A 84 15.88 -0.31 34.98
C ALA A 84 17.04 0.33 34.19
N ALA A 85 18.28 -0.03 34.50
CA ALA A 85 19.44 0.40 33.71
C ALA A 85 19.51 -0.30 32.34
N TRP A 86 18.92 -1.48 32.24
CA TRP A 86 18.95 -2.32 31.05
C TRP A 86 17.68 -3.18 30.97
N VAL A 87 17.13 -3.30 29.75
CA VAL A 87 15.99 -4.14 29.41
C VAL A 87 16.45 -5.16 28.36
N PRO A 88 16.64 -6.45 28.72
CA PRO A 88 17.22 -7.44 27.82
C PRO A 88 16.37 -7.71 26.59
N HIS A 89 15.05 -7.83 26.77
CA HIS A 89 14.09 -8.07 25.71
C HIS A 89 12.72 -7.50 26.10
N GLY A 90 11.94 -7.11 25.11
CA GLY A 90 10.57 -6.63 25.30
C GLY A 90 9.81 -6.58 23.99
N THR A 91 8.54 -6.22 24.07
CA THR A 91 7.70 -5.95 22.90
C THR A 91 7.26 -4.50 22.94
N LEU A 92 7.66 -3.73 21.94
CA LEU A 92 7.23 -2.34 21.77
C LEU A 92 6.03 -2.30 20.83
N VAL A 93 4.96 -1.67 21.27
CA VAL A 93 3.72 -1.51 20.51
C VAL A 93 3.36 -0.03 20.46
N ALA A 94 3.13 0.53 19.27
CA ALA A 94 2.55 1.86 19.18
C ALA A 94 1.09 1.80 19.63
N ASP A 95 0.69 2.63 20.60
CA ASP A 95 -0.69 2.65 21.08
C ASP A 95 -1.58 3.45 20.14
N ALA A 96 -1.91 2.84 18.99
CA ALA A 96 -2.88 3.37 18.05
C ALA A 96 -4.29 3.52 18.66
N THR A 97 -4.55 2.95 19.84
CA THR A 97 -5.89 2.85 20.43
C THR A 97 -6.20 3.94 21.46
N PHE A 98 -5.22 4.75 21.86
CA PHE A 98 -5.39 5.81 22.85
C PHE A 98 -6.56 6.76 22.52
N LEU A 99 -6.62 7.25 21.28
CA LEU A 99 -7.68 8.16 20.85
C LEU A 99 -9.06 7.52 20.88
N LEU A 100 -9.16 6.22 20.56
CA LEU A 100 -10.41 5.47 20.64
C LEU A 100 -10.84 5.21 22.09
N ARG A 101 -9.89 4.93 22.99
CA ARG A 101 -10.18 4.80 24.43
C ARG A 101 -10.74 6.09 25.01
N ARG A 102 -10.12 7.22 24.68
CA ARG A 102 -10.59 8.55 25.14
C ARG A 102 -11.95 8.90 24.56
N LEU A 103 -12.19 8.60 23.28
CA LEU A 103 -13.52 8.78 22.67
C LEU A 103 -14.57 7.89 23.34
N HIS A 104 -14.24 6.62 23.60
CA HIS A 104 -15.13 5.71 24.32
C HIS A 104 -15.51 6.27 25.69
N GLN A 105 -14.51 6.73 26.47
CA GLN A 105 -14.75 7.36 27.76
C GLN A 105 -15.68 8.57 27.62
N PHE A 106 -15.45 9.46 26.66
CA PHE A 106 -16.31 10.64 26.42
C PHE A 106 -17.78 10.28 26.14
N LEU A 107 -18.00 9.19 25.40
CA LEU A 107 -19.33 8.72 25.03
C LEU A 107 -20.08 8.06 26.21
N GLU A 108 -19.41 7.71 27.31
CA GLU A 108 -20.09 7.17 28.49
C GLU A 108 -21.04 8.22 29.10
N PRO A 109 -22.26 7.83 29.50
CA PRO A 109 -23.21 8.74 30.15
C PRO A 109 -22.66 9.33 31.46
N SER A 110 -21.81 8.58 32.16
CA SER A 110 -21.18 8.98 33.42
C SER A 110 -19.94 9.86 33.25
N TYR A 111 -19.52 10.15 32.01
CA TYR A 111 -18.34 10.96 31.77
C TYR A 111 -18.62 12.43 32.04
N ASN A 112 -17.69 13.11 32.72
CA ASN A 112 -17.77 14.55 32.95
C ASN A 112 -17.45 15.28 31.64
N ARG A 113 -18.47 15.44 30.79
CA ARG A 113 -18.37 16.17 29.52
C ARG A 113 -18.08 17.65 29.80
N PRO A 114 -17.55 18.40 28.81
CA PRO A 114 -17.42 19.85 28.92
C PRO A 114 -18.75 20.44 29.42
N PRO A 115 -18.74 21.42 30.34
CA PRO A 115 -19.92 21.93 31.07
C PRO A 115 -21.05 22.51 30.19
N HIS A 116 -20.84 22.48 28.88
CA HIS A 116 -21.55 23.22 27.86
C HIS A 116 -21.88 22.37 26.62
N PHE A 117 -21.60 21.07 26.70
CA PHE A 117 -21.97 20.12 25.67
C PHE A 117 -23.49 19.87 25.68
N ASP A 118 -24.16 20.11 24.56
CA ASP A 118 -25.59 19.88 24.34
C ASP A 118 -25.82 18.65 23.43
N PRO A 119 -26.21 17.49 24.00
CA PRO A 119 -26.59 16.31 23.23
C PRO A 119 -27.74 16.56 22.25
N SER A 120 -28.66 17.48 22.58
CA SER A 120 -29.83 17.78 21.73
C SER A 120 -29.42 18.50 20.46
N ALA A 121 -28.48 19.46 20.55
CA ALA A 121 -27.87 20.09 19.39
C ALA A 121 -27.12 19.06 18.53
N ALA A 122 -26.34 18.16 19.15
CA ALA A 122 -25.63 17.11 18.44
C ALA A 122 -26.57 16.14 17.70
N ASN A 123 -27.74 15.84 18.27
CA ASN A 123 -28.73 14.94 17.68
C ASN A 123 -29.38 15.52 16.41
N LEU A 124 -29.28 16.83 16.16
CA LEU A 124 -29.76 17.43 14.91
C LEU A 124 -29.00 16.92 13.68
N LEU A 125 -27.79 16.36 13.84
CA LEU A 125 -27.07 15.68 12.75
C LEU A 125 -27.84 14.48 12.19
N PHE A 126 -28.72 13.87 12.99
CA PHE A 126 -29.55 12.73 12.59
C PHE A 126 -30.97 13.14 12.18
N ALA A 127 -31.28 14.43 12.24
CA ALA A 127 -32.62 14.89 11.90
C ALA A 127 -32.92 14.61 10.41
N PRO A 128 -34.10 14.08 10.08
CA PRO A 128 -34.46 13.81 8.71
C PRO A 128 -34.50 15.11 7.90
N ALA A 129 -33.93 15.05 6.70
CA ALA A 129 -33.87 16.17 5.78
C ALA A 129 -35.28 16.70 5.45
N ARG A 130 -35.49 18.01 5.56
CA ARG A 130 -36.64 18.67 4.90
C ARG A 130 -36.27 18.90 3.44
N LEU A 131 -36.76 18.02 2.57
CA LEU A 131 -36.62 18.17 1.13
C LEU A 131 -37.30 19.46 0.66
N THR A 132 -36.66 20.19 -0.24
CA THR A 132 -37.21 21.39 -0.90
C THR A 132 -37.50 21.11 -2.38
N SER A 133 -37.73 22.15 -3.19
CA SER A 133 -37.89 22.03 -4.65
C SER A 133 -36.77 21.19 -5.30
N SER A 134 -37.03 20.74 -6.53
CA SER A 134 -36.34 19.64 -7.24
C SER A 134 -34.86 19.86 -7.61
N THR A 135 -34.18 20.93 -7.17
CA THR A 135 -32.82 21.28 -7.62
C THR A 135 -31.87 21.63 -6.48
N LEU A 136 -30.59 21.27 -6.62
CA LEU A 136 -29.52 21.61 -5.68
C LEU A 136 -29.21 23.12 -5.68
N GLN A 137 -28.99 23.71 -4.50
CA GLN A 137 -28.50 25.08 -4.38
C GLN A 137 -26.99 25.12 -4.64
N LEU A 138 -26.53 26.13 -5.38
CA LEU A 138 -25.14 26.23 -5.84
C LEU A 138 -24.46 27.55 -5.46
N GLY A 139 -23.15 27.50 -5.24
CA GLY A 139 -22.27 28.66 -5.19
C GLY A 139 -21.81 29.09 -3.79
N GLN A 140 -20.64 29.73 -3.74
CA GLN A 140 -19.95 30.10 -2.50
C GLN A 140 -20.74 31.13 -1.66
N ALA A 141 -21.30 32.16 -2.30
CA ALA A 141 -22.11 33.16 -1.60
C ALA A 141 -23.38 32.56 -0.98
N GLN A 142 -24.03 31.64 -1.70
CA GLN A 142 -25.18 30.91 -1.20
C GLN A 142 -24.82 30.01 -0.02
N ALA A 143 -23.64 29.38 -0.04
CA ALA A 143 -23.13 28.58 1.06
C ALA A 143 -22.89 29.40 2.33
N VAL A 144 -22.31 30.60 2.20
CA VAL A 144 -22.12 31.52 3.33
C VAL A 144 -23.48 31.97 3.89
N SER A 145 -24.43 32.35 3.04
CA SER A 145 -25.79 32.72 3.46
C SER A 145 -26.54 31.57 4.16
N MET A 146 -26.39 30.34 3.65
CA MET A 146 -26.95 29.13 4.28
C MET A 146 -26.34 28.91 5.67
N ALA A 147 -25.02 29.05 5.82
CA ALA A 147 -24.35 28.89 7.11
C ALA A 147 -24.93 29.85 8.17
N GLN A 148 -25.19 31.11 7.80
CA GLN A 148 -25.77 32.12 8.71
C GLN A 148 -27.22 31.84 9.11
N SER A 149 -28.01 31.21 8.23
CA SER A 149 -29.46 31.07 8.42
C SER A 149 -29.91 29.72 8.99
N ARG A 150 -29.06 28.69 8.89
CA ARG A 150 -29.40 27.33 9.31
C ARG A 150 -28.78 26.97 10.63
N ARG A 151 -29.52 26.19 11.44
CA ARG A 151 -28.98 25.58 12.67
C ARG A 151 -27.95 24.49 12.34
N VAL A 152 -28.22 23.69 11.32
CA VAL A 152 -27.27 22.73 10.72
C VAL A 152 -27.29 22.97 9.21
N GLY A 153 -26.12 23.23 8.63
CA GLY A 153 -25.94 23.42 7.20
C GLY A 153 -24.85 22.50 6.64
N TYR A 154 -25.02 22.08 5.39
CA TYR A 154 -24.11 21.18 4.69
C TYR A 154 -23.52 21.90 3.47
N LEU A 155 -22.20 22.04 3.46
CA LEU A 155 -21.44 22.55 2.33
C LEU A 155 -20.76 21.37 1.63
N TRP A 156 -21.27 21.01 0.46
CA TRP A 156 -20.63 20.03 -0.41
C TRP A 156 -19.64 20.73 -1.34
N GLY A 157 -18.35 20.52 -1.10
CA GLY A 157 -17.27 21.18 -1.85
C GLY A 157 -16.38 20.18 -2.60
N PRO A 158 -16.71 19.85 -3.87
CA PRO A 158 -15.85 19.08 -4.77
C PRO A 158 -14.42 19.65 -4.92
N PRO A 159 -13.46 18.87 -5.47
CA PRO A 159 -12.07 19.27 -5.64
C PRO A 159 -11.92 20.60 -6.37
N GLY A 160 -11.06 21.48 -5.85
CA GLY A 160 -10.72 22.75 -6.49
C GLY A 160 -11.82 23.81 -6.46
N THR A 161 -12.96 23.59 -5.79
CA THR A 161 -14.10 24.53 -5.79
C THR A 161 -14.02 25.68 -4.77
N GLY A 162 -12.92 25.76 -4.02
CA GLY A 162 -12.73 26.80 -3.00
C GLY A 162 -13.52 26.56 -1.70
N LYS A 163 -13.80 25.29 -1.36
CA LYS A 163 -14.46 24.90 -0.09
C LYS A 163 -13.85 25.58 1.14
N THR A 164 -12.54 25.48 1.31
CA THR A 164 -11.84 26.08 2.46
C THR A 164 -11.93 27.61 2.47
N GLN A 165 -11.92 28.25 1.29
CA GLN A 165 -12.13 29.71 1.17
C GLN A 165 -13.56 30.09 1.60
N THR A 166 -14.54 29.29 1.20
CA THR A 166 -15.96 29.47 1.56
C THR A 166 -16.18 29.28 3.06
N VAL A 167 -15.53 28.26 3.65
CA VAL A 167 -15.52 28.04 5.10
C VAL A 167 -14.92 29.23 5.84
N ALA A 168 -13.75 29.72 5.40
CA ALA A 168 -13.11 30.88 6.02
C ALA A 168 -14.00 32.13 5.95
N ALA A 169 -14.69 32.36 4.83
CA ALA A 169 -15.65 33.46 4.71
C ALA A 169 -16.81 33.33 5.73
N ALA A 170 -17.42 32.16 5.85
CA ALA A 170 -18.49 31.93 6.84
C ALA A 170 -18.00 32.12 8.29
N VAL A 171 -16.79 31.64 8.61
CA VAL A 171 -16.15 31.82 9.92
C VAL A 171 -15.94 33.30 10.23
N LEU A 172 -15.39 34.07 9.29
CA LEU A 172 -15.13 35.49 9.49
C LEU A 172 -16.42 36.30 9.59
N ASP A 173 -17.47 35.96 8.84
CA ASP A 173 -18.77 36.64 8.94
C ASP A 173 -19.41 36.43 10.33
N TRP A 174 -19.35 35.22 10.88
CA TRP A 174 -19.76 34.97 12.26
C TRP A 174 -18.90 35.72 13.28
N ALA A 175 -17.57 35.73 13.10
CA ALA A 175 -16.66 36.41 14.00
C ALA A 175 -16.91 37.93 14.01
N ARG A 176 -17.15 38.54 12.85
CA ARG A 176 -17.53 39.95 12.67
C ARG A 176 -18.89 40.27 13.28
N ALA A 177 -19.82 39.31 13.28
CA ALA A 177 -21.08 39.40 14.01
C ALA A 177 -20.93 39.21 15.53
N GLY A 178 -19.69 39.08 16.04
CA GLY A 178 -19.40 38.92 17.46
C GLY A 178 -19.63 37.50 17.98
N LEU A 179 -19.78 36.50 17.13
CA LEU A 179 -19.98 35.11 17.54
C LEU A 179 -18.64 34.41 17.79
N ARG A 180 -18.58 33.55 18.83
CA ARG A 180 -17.43 32.65 19.03
C ARG A 180 -17.55 31.43 18.12
N VAL A 181 -16.52 31.17 17.34
CA VAL A 181 -16.50 30.12 16.33
C VAL A 181 -15.42 29.08 16.65
N LEU A 182 -15.78 27.81 16.61
CA LEU A 182 -14.84 26.68 16.65
C LEU A 182 -14.77 26.02 15.28
N VAL A 183 -13.58 25.84 14.73
CA VAL A 183 -13.33 25.08 13.50
C VAL A 183 -12.57 23.82 13.87
N VAL A 184 -13.11 22.66 13.47
CA VAL A 184 -12.45 21.37 13.64
C VAL A 184 -12.29 20.63 12.34
N SER A 185 -11.21 19.86 12.22
CA SER A 185 -10.98 18.92 11.11
C SER A 185 -10.27 17.66 11.59
N HIS A 186 -10.20 16.63 10.74
CA HIS A 186 -9.54 15.37 11.08
C HIS A 186 -8.01 15.49 11.08
N THR A 187 -7.43 16.31 10.19
CA THR A 187 -5.98 16.41 9.99
C THR A 187 -5.45 17.78 10.40
N ASN A 188 -4.22 17.85 10.92
CA ASN A 188 -3.59 19.14 11.26
C ASN A 188 -3.45 20.06 10.03
N VAL A 189 -3.09 19.50 8.86
CA VAL A 189 -2.91 20.27 7.61
C VAL A 189 -4.19 21.01 7.20
N ALA A 190 -5.35 20.36 7.34
CA ALA A 190 -6.62 20.98 6.98
C ALA A 190 -7.01 22.11 7.95
N VAL A 191 -6.81 21.91 9.26
CA VAL A 191 -7.00 22.95 10.29
C VAL A 191 -6.08 24.14 10.03
N ASP A 192 -4.80 23.88 9.78
CA ASP A 192 -3.78 24.88 9.50
C ASP A 192 -4.13 25.69 8.24
N THR A 193 -4.66 25.02 7.21
CA THR A 193 -5.10 25.65 5.97
C THR A 193 -6.29 26.58 6.20
N VAL A 194 -7.33 26.16 6.92
CA VAL A 194 -8.46 27.05 7.25
C VAL A 194 -7.98 28.24 8.10
N THR A 195 -7.11 27.99 9.09
CA THR A 195 -6.54 29.03 9.95
C THR A 195 -5.81 30.09 9.14
N ALA A 196 -4.93 29.66 8.22
CA ALA A 196 -4.19 30.55 7.34
C ALA A 196 -5.13 31.35 6.42
N ARG A 197 -6.18 30.73 5.85
CA ARG A 197 -7.18 31.43 5.03
C ARG A 197 -7.95 32.48 5.81
N CYS A 198 -8.33 32.20 7.06
CA CYS A 198 -8.97 33.20 7.92
C CYS A 198 -8.04 34.40 8.14
N VAL A 199 -6.77 34.18 8.49
CA VAL A 199 -5.81 35.27 8.71
C VAL A 199 -5.56 36.07 7.42
N GLN A 200 -5.40 35.40 6.28
CA GLN A 200 -5.20 36.05 4.97
C GLN A 200 -6.39 36.89 4.51
N ALA A 201 -7.60 36.54 4.93
CA ALA A 201 -8.83 37.23 4.53
C ALA A 201 -9.26 38.33 5.53
N LEU A 202 -8.49 38.57 6.59
CA LEU A 202 -8.74 39.68 7.53
C LEU A 202 -8.68 41.03 6.80
N GLN A 203 -9.56 41.93 7.21
CA GLN A 203 -9.65 43.29 6.71
C GLN A 203 -9.22 44.27 7.82
N PRO A 204 -8.87 45.54 7.49
CA PRO A 204 -8.53 46.54 8.51
C PRO A 204 -9.62 46.77 9.57
N CYS A 205 -10.89 46.50 9.25
CA CYS A 205 -12.01 46.58 10.20
C CYS A 205 -12.05 45.43 11.22
N ASP A 206 -11.27 44.36 11.03
CA ASP A 206 -11.21 43.20 11.93
C ASP A 206 -10.26 43.44 13.12
N ALA A 207 -10.41 44.57 13.82
CA ALA A 207 -9.57 44.93 14.97
C ALA A 207 -9.62 43.89 16.11
N TRP A 208 -10.69 43.09 16.19
CA TRP A 208 -10.79 41.98 17.13
C TRP A 208 -9.73 40.88 16.90
N ALA A 209 -9.10 40.84 15.72
CA ALA A 209 -8.12 39.83 15.35
C ALA A 209 -6.66 40.20 15.71
N SER A 210 -6.36 41.47 15.99
CA SER A 210 -4.98 41.99 16.03
C SER A 210 -4.12 41.54 17.22
N ASP A 211 -4.67 40.78 18.18
CA ASP A 211 -3.93 40.21 19.32
C ASP A 211 -4.60 38.92 19.83
N GLY A 212 -4.50 37.83 19.08
CA GLY A 212 -5.04 36.52 19.50
C GLY A 212 -6.55 36.36 19.32
N GLY A 213 -7.18 37.11 18.41
CA GLY A 213 -8.58 36.91 18.05
C GLY A 213 -8.83 35.60 17.29
N ILE A 214 -7.80 35.05 16.64
CA ILE A 214 -7.78 33.73 16.01
C ILE A 214 -6.71 32.89 16.69
N VAL A 215 -7.07 31.71 17.19
CA VAL A 215 -6.17 30.81 17.92
C VAL A 215 -6.19 29.41 17.31
N ARG A 216 -5.00 28.88 17.03
CA ARG A 216 -4.77 27.48 16.66
C ARG A 216 -4.37 26.68 17.90
N VAL A 217 -5.24 25.78 18.35
CA VAL A 217 -4.98 24.91 19.51
C VAL A 217 -4.24 23.66 19.07
N GLY A 218 -2.97 23.56 19.47
CA GLY A 218 -2.02 22.55 19.01
C GLY A 218 -1.02 23.11 18.00
N ASP A 219 0.07 22.38 17.78
CA ASP A 219 1.17 22.83 16.94
C ASP A 219 0.76 22.94 15.45
N LEU A 220 1.27 23.97 14.77
CA LEU A 220 1.24 24.07 13.31
C LEU A 220 2.18 23.04 12.72
N VAL A 221 1.72 22.31 11.71
CA VAL A 221 2.53 21.30 10.99
C VAL A 221 2.87 21.74 9.57
N ARG A 222 2.14 22.71 9.01
CA ARG A 222 2.45 23.30 7.70
C ARG A 222 3.65 24.23 7.78
N ALA A 223 4.73 23.86 7.09
CA ALA A 223 5.95 24.67 7.03
C ALA A 223 5.83 25.92 6.11
N ASP A 224 4.88 25.91 5.18
CA ASP A 224 4.60 26.99 4.23
C ASP A 224 3.64 28.07 4.79
N ILE A 225 3.24 27.97 6.06
CA ILE A 225 2.53 29.07 6.71
C ILE A 225 3.54 30.18 7.03
N PRO A 226 3.33 31.42 6.53
CA PRO A 226 4.24 32.52 6.80
C PRO A 226 4.42 32.73 8.31
N ALA A 227 5.64 33.02 8.75
CA ALA A 227 5.95 33.26 10.15
C ALA A 227 5.07 34.36 10.78
N GLU A 228 4.70 35.36 9.97
CA GLU A 228 3.77 36.43 10.36
C GLU A 228 2.37 35.92 10.73
N VAL A 229 1.89 34.88 10.04
CA VAL A 229 0.62 34.21 10.34
C VAL A 229 0.80 33.30 11.55
N ALA A 230 1.88 32.52 11.59
CA ALA A 230 2.15 31.59 12.68
C ALA A 230 2.24 32.29 14.04
N GLY A 231 2.97 33.42 14.11
CA GLY A 231 3.13 34.21 15.33
C GLY A 231 1.85 34.87 15.84
N ARG A 232 0.79 34.95 15.02
CA ARG A 232 -0.51 35.55 15.40
C ARG A 232 -1.54 34.55 15.90
N VAL A 233 -1.32 33.25 15.68
CA VAL A 233 -2.34 32.21 15.95
C VAL A 233 -1.91 31.20 17.00
N GLN A 234 -0.61 31.01 17.24
CA GLN A 234 -0.12 30.09 18.24
C GLN A 234 -0.25 30.70 19.65
N VAL A 235 -0.82 29.95 20.59
CA VAL A 235 -1.13 30.43 21.94
C VAL A 235 0.10 31.02 22.64
N ASP A 236 1.23 30.32 22.57
CA ASP A 236 2.44 30.77 23.27
C ASP A 236 3.13 31.93 22.57
N GLU A 237 3.01 32.04 21.24
CA GLU A 237 3.49 33.21 20.49
C GLU A 237 2.66 34.46 20.83
N ILE A 238 1.34 34.30 20.97
CA ILE A 238 0.45 35.38 21.44
C ILE A 238 0.85 35.81 22.86
N LEU A 239 1.06 34.86 23.78
CA LEU A 239 1.53 35.19 25.14
C LEU A 239 2.90 35.86 25.13
N ALA A 240 3.83 35.40 24.29
CA ALA A 240 5.15 35.98 24.13
C ALA A 240 5.09 37.43 23.59
N ALA A 241 4.21 37.69 22.62
CA ALA A 241 3.94 39.01 22.07
C ALA A 241 3.33 39.95 23.12
N ARG A 242 2.45 39.42 23.99
CA ARG A 242 1.88 40.13 25.15
C ARG A 242 2.88 40.37 26.30
N GLY A 243 4.13 39.91 26.16
CA GLY A 243 5.21 40.20 27.11
C GLY A 243 5.44 39.13 28.18
N HIS A 244 4.78 37.98 28.12
CA HIS A 244 5.02 36.90 29.07
C HIS A 244 6.38 36.24 28.82
N THR A 245 7.30 36.37 29.78
CA THR A 245 8.68 35.89 29.68
C THR A 245 8.77 34.37 29.61
N GLU A 246 7.97 33.66 30.40
CA GLU A 246 7.89 32.19 30.40
C GLU A 246 7.43 31.66 29.03
N ALA A 247 6.52 32.37 28.35
CA ALA A 247 6.05 31.99 27.02
C ALA A 247 7.15 32.20 25.97
N ARG A 248 7.89 33.31 26.04
CA ARG A 248 9.07 33.56 25.18
C ARG A 248 10.13 32.48 25.37
N GLU A 249 10.38 32.08 26.61
CA GLU A 249 11.31 30.99 26.94
C GLU A 249 10.83 29.66 26.36
N ARG A 250 9.54 29.34 26.51
CA ARG A 250 8.93 28.12 25.94
C ARG A 250 9.09 28.07 24.42
N VAL A 251 8.77 29.15 23.71
CA VAL A 251 8.92 29.24 22.24
C VAL A 251 10.38 29.00 21.84
N ARG A 252 11.33 29.65 22.50
CA ARG A 252 12.77 29.49 22.24
C ARG A 252 13.24 28.06 22.50
N LEU A 253 12.82 27.48 23.63
CA LEU A 253 13.22 26.14 24.06
C LEU A 253 12.65 25.07 23.12
N ARG A 254 11.41 25.23 22.66
CA ARG A 254 10.80 24.34 21.66
C ARG A 254 11.59 24.35 20.34
N ALA A 255 11.94 25.53 19.83
CA ALA A 255 12.76 25.64 18.62
C ALA A 255 14.15 24.99 18.79
N ARG A 256 14.75 25.11 19.99
CA ARG A 256 16.00 24.41 20.35
C ARG A 256 15.82 22.90 20.35
N LEU A 257 14.75 22.39 20.97
CA LEU A 257 14.44 20.95 21.01
C LEU A 257 14.25 20.39 19.59
N ASP A 258 13.53 21.09 18.73
CA ASP A 258 13.34 20.68 17.33
C ASP A 258 14.68 20.64 16.56
N GLY A 259 15.58 21.59 16.84
CA GLY A 259 16.95 21.59 16.34
C GLY A 259 17.76 20.38 16.82
N LEU A 260 17.74 20.11 18.12
CA LEU A 260 18.41 18.95 18.72
C LEU A 260 17.88 17.64 18.16
N LEU A 261 16.56 17.50 17.97
CA LEU A 261 15.97 16.31 17.35
C LEU A 261 16.40 16.15 15.88
N LYS A 262 16.52 17.24 15.12
CA LYS A 262 17.06 17.20 13.74
C LYS A 262 18.53 16.78 13.71
N GLU A 263 19.36 17.30 14.60
CA GLU A 263 20.76 16.89 14.73
C GLU A 263 20.86 15.43 15.17
N TYR A 264 20.07 15.05 16.16
CA TYR A 264 19.96 13.67 16.62
C TYR A 264 19.57 12.72 15.49
N ARG A 265 18.81 13.15 14.47
CA ARG A 265 18.54 12.35 13.27
C ARG A 265 19.73 12.25 12.31
N LYS A 266 20.58 13.27 12.21
CA LYS A 266 21.72 13.33 11.26
C LYS A 266 22.95 12.54 11.69
N VAL A 267 23.16 12.35 13.00
CA VAL A 267 24.34 11.66 13.54
C VAL A 267 24.25 10.15 13.28
N SER A 268 24.54 9.73 12.06
CA SER A 268 24.67 8.32 11.67
C SER A 268 26.06 7.77 12.06
N ALA A 269 26.09 6.57 12.64
CA ALA A 269 27.23 5.63 12.60
C ALA A 269 28.49 5.85 13.49
N ALA A 270 28.39 6.24 14.77
CA ALA A 270 29.55 6.11 15.69
C ALA A 270 29.19 5.77 17.16
N PRO A 271 29.77 4.72 17.80
CA PRO A 271 29.21 4.15 19.03
C PRO A 271 29.56 4.88 20.36
N ARG A 272 30.28 6.01 20.36
CA ARG A 272 30.90 6.54 21.59
C ARG A 272 30.70 8.03 21.89
N GLY A 273 29.78 8.72 21.21
CA GLY A 273 29.52 10.15 21.42
C GLY A 273 28.06 10.55 21.69
N GLU A 274 27.14 9.60 21.90
CA GLU A 274 25.69 9.83 21.79
C GLU A 274 24.97 10.21 23.10
N SER A 275 25.59 10.00 24.27
CA SER A 275 24.95 10.21 25.59
C SER A 275 24.55 11.67 25.80
N TRP A 276 25.43 12.62 25.50
CA TRP A 276 25.20 14.03 25.79
C TRP A 276 24.04 14.63 24.99
N LEU A 277 23.86 14.21 23.71
CA LEU A 277 22.80 14.73 22.86
C LEU A 277 21.43 14.18 23.30
N ALA A 278 21.39 12.91 23.71
CA ALA A 278 20.20 12.32 24.33
C ALA A 278 19.85 13.01 25.68
N ASP A 279 20.87 13.32 26.49
CA ASP A 279 20.70 14.07 27.73
C ASP A 279 20.18 15.50 27.48
N GLU A 280 20.69 16.21 26.47
CA GLU A 280 20.21 17.55 26.12
C GLU A 280 18.78 17.54 25.56
N VAL A 281 18.41 16.56 24.74
CA VAL A 281 17.02 16.36 24.30
C VAL A 281 16.09 16.10 25.49
N THR A 282 16.56 15.30 26.47
CA THR A 282 15.80 15.00 27.69
C THR A 282 15.60 16.25 28.55
N LYS A 283 16.68 16.97 28.87
CA LYS A 283 16.61 18.21 29.67
C LYS A 283 15.70 19.24 29.02
N ALA A 284 15.87 19.48 27.72
CA ALA A 284 15.04 20.43 27.00
C ALA A 284 13.56 20.02 26.98
N SER A 285 13.26 18.73 26.89
CA SER A 285 11.87 18.24 26.96
C SER A 285 11.26 18.46 28.35
N GLU A 286 12.01 18.23 29.42
CA GLU A 286 11.51 18.41 30.80
C GLU A 286 11.37 19.88 31.20
N GLU A 287 12.32 20.73 30.80
CA GLU A 287 12.20 22.19 30.95
C GLU A 287 10.95 22.69 30.21
N LEU A 288 10.64 22.12 29.04
CA LEU A 288 9.41 22.41 28.30
C LEU A 288 8.17 21.94 29.06
N ASP A 289 8.17 20.73 29.61
CA ASP A 289 7.07 20.19 30.42
C ASP A 289 6.81 21.07 31.67
N ALA A 290 7.87 21.56 32.32
CA ALA A 290 7.79 22.46 33.47
C ALA A 290 7.21 23.85 33.08
N LEU A 291 7.64 24.41 31.95
CA LEU A 291 7.06 25.64 31.40
C LEU A 291 5.60 25.45 31.00
N ASP A 292 5.27 24.31 30.38
CA ASP A 292 3.90 23.98 29.99
C ASP A 292 2.96 23.91 31.19
N ALA A 293 3.42 23.37 32.32
CA ALA A 293 2.67 23.36 33.58
C ALA A 293 2.43 24.77 34.14
N ARG A 294 3.43 25.66 34.08
CA ARG A 294 3.32 27.06 34.55
C ARG A 294 2.40 27.89 33.66
N LEU A 295 2.51 27.71 32.34
CA LEU A 295 1.73 28.43 31.33
C LEU A 295 0.27 27.98 31.25
N LYS A 296 -0.11 26.86 31.89
CA LYS A 296 -1.46 26.27 31.77
C LYS A 296 -2.59 27.30 31.93
N HIS A 297 -2.60 28.07 33.02
CA HIS A 297 -3.64 29.06 33.28
C HIS A 297 -3.61 30.23 32.30
N LEU A 298 -2.42 30.70 31.90
CA LEU A 298 -2.27 31.78 30.92
C LEU A 298 -2.74 31.36 29.53
N ARG A 299 -2.49 30.11 29.13
CA ARG A 299 -3.00 29.58 27.86
C ARG A 299 -4.53 29.59 27.83
N HIS A 300 -5.17 29.29 28.96
CA HIS A 300 -6.62 29.32 29.06
C HIS A 300 -7.18 30.73 28.84
N THR A 301 -6.53 31.78 29.35
CA THR A 301 -7.01 33.16 29.14
C THR A 301 -6.99 33.58 27.67
N VAL A 302 -5.99 33.12 26.89
CA VAL A 302 -5.92 33.36 25.44
C VAL A 302 -7.04 32.60 24.71
N VAL A 303 -7.21 31.33 25.02
CA VAL A 303 -8.26 30.47 24.43
C VAL A 303 -9.66 31.01 24.75
N ASP A 304 -9.90 31.45 25.98
CA ASP A 304 -11.17 32.04 26.39
C ASP A 304 -11.38 33.46 25.88
N ALA A 305 -10.35 34.18 25.45
CA ALA A 305 -10.51 35.49 24.82
C ALA A 305 -10.73 35.40 23.29
N ALA A 306 -10.26 34.33 22.64
CA ALA A 306 -10.28 34.20 21.19
C ALA A 306 -11.70 34.14 20.59
N ARG A 307 -11.90 34.81 19.46
CA ARG A 307 -13.18 34.80 18.72
C ARG A 307 -13.30 33.57 17.82
N VAL A 308 -12.18 33.17 17.20
CA VAL A 308 -12.08 31.99 16.34
C VAL A 308 -11.06 31.03 16.92
N LEU A 309 -11.46 29.80 17.17
CA LEU A 309 -10.55 28.73 17.60
C LEU A 309 -10.53 27.63 16.55
N THR A 310 -9.33 27.12 16.25
CA THR A 310 -9.15 26.03 15.29
C THR A 310 -8.35 24.89 15.92
N CYS A 311 -8.79 23.65 15.75
CA CYS A 311 -8.10 22.47 16.28
C CYS A 311 -8.46 21.19 15.53
N THR A 312 -7.74 20.10 15.78
CA THR A 312 -8.18 18.78 15.27
C THR A 312 -9.35 18.27 16.11
N VAL A 313 -10.29 17.53 15.50
CA VAL A 313 -11.49 17.02 16.18
C VAL A 313 -11.16 16.15 17.40
N HIS A 314 -9.98 15.51 17.40
CA HIS A 314 -9.49 14.71 18.51
C HIS A 314 -9.20 15.55 19.77
N ARG A 315 -8.84 16.84 19.61
CA ARG A 315 -8.55 17.75 20.73
C ARG A 315 -9.76 18.04 21.61
N LEU A 316 -10.98 17.77 21.13
CA LEU A 316 -12.22 18.04 21.85
C LEU A 316 -12.46 17.16 23.08
N TYR A 317 -11.77 16.01 23.18
CA TYR A 317 -11.99 15.04 24.26
C TYR A 317 -10.69 14.48 24.88
N ILE A 318 -9.53 15.00 24.50
CA ILE A 318 -8.21 14.58 25.03
C ILE A 318 -7.54 15.65 25.91
N GLY A 319 -8.17 16.80 26.13
CA GLY A 319 -7.58 17.90 26.90
C GLY A 319 -8.62 18.75 27.62
N ASP A 320 -8.16 19.44 28.65
CA ASP A 320 -8.96 20.31 29.51
C ASP A 320 -8.67 21.78 29.16
N TRP A 321 -9.19 22.22 28.01
CA TRP A 321 -9.01 23.59 27.48
C TRP A 321 -10.32 24.25 27.03
N ILE A 322 -11.42 23.48 26.96
CA ILE A 322 -12.74 23.99 26.55
C ILE A 322 -13.52 24.37 27.81
N HIS A 323 -13.53 25.66 28.14
CA HIS A 323 -14.23 26.20 29.31
C HIS A 323 -15.42 27.09 28.96
N SER A 324 -15.55 27.46 27.69
CA SER A 324 -16.58 28.36 27.17
C SER A 324 -17.28 27.74 25.96
N ASN A 325 -18.55 28.09 25.72
CA ASN A 325 -19.29 27.55 24.57
C ASN A 325 -18.90 28.29 23.28
N PHE A 326 -19.26 27.64 22.17
CA PHE A 326 -19.17 28.22 20.84
C PHE A 326 -20.56 28.52 20.32
N ASP A 327 -20.73 29.67 19.69
CA ASP A 327 -21.97 30.04 19.01
C ASP A 327 -22.11 29.24 17.71
N ALA A 328 -20.99 29.05 17.00
CA ALA A 328 -20.91 28.27 15.78
C ALA A 328 -19.78 27.24 15.82
N VAL A 329 -20.02 26.04 15.27
CA VAL A 329 -19.00 25.01 15.06
C VAL A 329 -18.95 24.66 13.56
N VAL A 330 -17.74 24.65 13.00
CA VAL A 330 -17.47 24.14 11.65
C VAL A 330 -16.77 22.80 11.78
N ILE A 331 -17.29 21.80 11.08
CA ILE A 331 -16.64 20.50 10.90
C ILE A 331 -16.15 20.47 9.45
N GLU A 332 -14.87 20.73 9.25
CA GLU A 332 -14.19 20.72 7.97
C GLU A 332 -13.58 19.33 7.68
N GLU A 333 -13.50 18.98 6.39
CA GLU A 333 -13.28 17.61 5.92
C GLU A 333 -14.18 16.56 6.62
N ALA A 334 -15.45 16.93 6.81
CA ALA A 334 -16.40 16.12 7.56
C ALA A 334 -16.62 14.70 7.00
N SER A 335 -16.34 14.48 5.70
CA SER A 335 -16.41 13.15 5.06
C SER A 335 -15.40 12.15 5.62
N MET A 336 -14.32 12.62 6.25
CA MET A 336 -13.32 11.77 6.88
C MET A 336 -13.53 11.58 8.38
N ILE A 337 -14.49 12.30 8.96
CA ILE A 337 -14.74 12.30 10.40
C ILE A 337 -15.83 11.26 10.71
N PRO A 338 -15.51 10.20 11.48
CA PRO A 338 -16.51 9.26 11.97
C PRO A 338 -17.69 9.96 12.65
N THR A 339 -18.90 9.44 12.43
CA THR A 339 -20.14 9.93 13.06
C THR A 339 -20.01 10.27 14.56
N PRO A 340 -19.36 9.47 15.44
CA PRO A 340 -19.29 9.78 16.86
C PRO A 340 -18.45 11.03 17.13
N LEU A 341 -17.41 11.28 16.32
CA LEU A 341 -16.58 12.48 16.43
C LEU A 341 -17.31 13.72 15.90
N ALA A 342 -18.05 13.58 14.81
CA ALA A 342 -18.91 14.66 14.31
C ALA A 342 -19.98 15.04 15.34
N TRP A 343 -20.55 14.06 16.04
CA TRP A 343 -21.50 14.27 17.14
C TRP A 343 -20.88 15.02 18.31
N VAL A 344 -19.65 14.67 18.73
CA VAL A 344 -18.91 15.40 19.76
C VAL A 344 -18.70 16.86 19.37
N ALA A 345 -18.29 17.13 18.12
CA ALA A 345 -18.10 18.50 17.65
C ALA A 345 -19.41 19.29 17.59
N ALA A 346 -20.47 18.72 17.01
CA ALA A 346 -21.76 19.40 16.87
C ALA A 346 -22.41 19.74 18.22
N GLY A 347 -22.21 18.92 19.25
CA GLY A 347 -22.73 19.19 20.59
C GLY A 347 -22.08 20.38 21.31
N LEU A 348 -20.99 20.95 20.78
CA LEU A 348 -20.37 22.16 21.34
C LEU A 348 -20.97 23.47 20.81
N ALA A 349 -21.82 23.40 19.78
CA ALA A 349 -22.45 24.56 19.17
C ALA A 349 -23.75 24.98 19.87
N ARG A 350 -23.90 26.28 20.15
CA ARG A 350 -25.16 26.86 20.64
C ARG A 350 -26.16 27.17 19.52
N ARG A 351 -25.68 27.69 18.38
CA ARG A 351 -26.55 28.25 17.33
C ARG A 351 -26.39 27.57 15.99
N HIS A 352 -25.16 27.44 15.49
CA HIS A 352 -24.89 26.99 14.13
C HIS A 352 -23.88 25.85 14.07
N VAL A 353 -24.16 24.85 13.23
CA VAL A 353 -23.21 23.81 12.85
C VAL A 353 -23.08 23.81 11.33
N LEU A 354 -21.87 24.00 10.81
CA LEU A 354 -21.58 23.88 9.39
C LEU A 354 -20.74 22.62 9.14
N ILE A 355 -21.31 21.68 8.40
CA ILE A 355 -20.66 20.45 7.95
C ILE A 355 -20.09 20.70 6.55
N ALA A 356 -18.78 20.82 6.44
CA ALA A 356 -18.09 21.10 5.19
C ALA A 356 -17.17 19.95 4.80
N GLY A 357 -17.28 19.47 3.56
CA GLY A 357 -16.50 18.33 3.09
C GLY A 357 -16.95 17.83 1.73
N ASP A 358 -16.48 16.63 1.38
CA ASP A 358 -16.85 15.97 0.15
C ASP A 358 -17.05 14.47 0.36
N PHE A 359 -18.31 14.05 0.47
CA PHE A 359 -18.68 12.64 0.66
C PHE A 359 -18.42 11.77 -0.58
N ARG A 360 -17.95 12.33 -1.71
CA ARG A 360 -17.43 11.57 -2.85
C ARG A 360 -15.91 11.31 -2.75
N GLN A 361 -15.23 11.90 -1.78
CA GLN A 361 -13.81 11.65 -1.47
C GLN A 361 -13.69 10.70 -0.26
N LEU A 362 -12.49 10.63 0.35
CA LEU A 362 -12.14 9.62 1.36
C LEU A 362 -13.16 9.57 2.52
N PRO A 363 -13.64 8.36 2.87
CA PRO A 363 -14.50 8.14 4.03
C PRO A 363 -13.65 8.08 5.31
N PRO A 364 -14.28 7.93 6.49
CA PRO A 364 -13.55 7.59 7.71
C PRO A 364 -12.78 6.28 7.57
N VAL A 365 -11.58 6.21 8.15
CA VAL A 365 -10.77 4.98 8.14
C VAL A 365 -11.30 4.01 9.19
N VAL A 366 -11.72 2.82 8.75
CA VAL A 366 -12.27 1.77 9.60
C VAL A 366 -11.47 0.48 9.41
N ARG A 367 -11.10 -0.19 10.51
CA ARG A 367 -10.45 -1.52 10.43
C ARG A 367 -11.43 -2.67 10.58
N SER A 368 -12.50 -2.51 11.35
CA SER A 368 -13.49 -3.56 11.59
C SER A 368 -14.56 -3.64 10.49
N ASP A 369 -14.73 -4.82 9.91
CA ASP A 369 -15.81 -5.12 8.96
C ASP A 369 -17.15 -5.44 9.67
N GLN A 370 -17.24 -5.28 11.00
CA GLN A 370 -18.49 -5.55 11.74
C GLN A 370 -19.60 -4.56 11.35
N PRO A 371 -20.85 -5.03 11.14
CA PRO A 371 -21.95 -4.16 10.69
C PRO A 371 -22.18 -2.93 11.55
N GLN A 372 -22.13 -3.08 12.88
CA GLN A 372 -22.28 -1.98 13.83
C GLN A 372 -21.16 -0.92 13.73
N VAL A 373 -19.94 -1.32 13.35
CA VAL A 373 -18.82 -0.39 13.15
C VAL A 373 -19.00 0.34 11.83
N LEU A 374 -19.34 -0.36 10.76
CA LEU A 374 -19.64 0.27 9.47
C LEU A 374 -20.81 1.27 9.59
N GLU A 375 -21.84 0.92 10.36
CA GLU A 375 -23.01 1.79 10.59
C GLU A 375 -22.67 3.05 11.39
N TRP A 376 -21.93 2.92 12.51
CA TRP A 376 -21.78 4.03 13.46
C TRP A 376 -20.42 4.70 13.44
N TYR A 377 -19.39 4.09 12.85
CA TYR A 377 -18.03 4.62 12.80
C TYR A 377 -17.55 4.80 11.35
N GLY A 378 -18.02 3.95 10.42
CA GLY A 378 -17.73 4.06 8.99
C GLY A 378 -18.53 5.10 8.23
N ARG A 379 -19.61 5.62 8.83
CA ARG A 379 -20.42 6.69 8.23
C ARG A 379 -19.96 8.08 8.66
N ASP A 380 -20.10 9.03 7.74
CA ASP A 380 -19.79 10.44 7.96
C ASP A 380 -21.06 11.30 8.23
N ALA A 381 -20.84 12.58 8.55
CA ALA A 381 -21.90 13.53 8.87
C ALA A 381 -22.88 13.80 7.70
N PHE A 382 -22.42 13.71 6.45
CA PHE A 382 -23.29 13.84 5.27
C PHE A 382 -24.21 12.63 5.11
N GLU A 383 -23.70 11.43 5.37
CA GLU A 383 -24.47 10.19 5.28
C GLU A 383 -25.55 10.10 6.35
N VAL A 384 -25.22 10.43 7.61
CA VAL A 384 -26.21 10.39 8.71
C VAL A 384 -27.20 11.54 8.63
N GLY A 385 -26.78 12.69 8.09
CA GLY A 385 -27.67 13.82 7.78
C GLY A 385 -28.58 13.60 6.58
N GLY A 386 -28.47 12.46 5.87
CA GLY A 386 -29.29 12.12 4.71
C GLY A 386 -28.94 12.89 3.42
N VAL A 387 -27.79 13.58 3.37
CA VAL A 387 -27.36 14.37 2.20
C VAL A 387 -27.08 13.46 1.02
N VAL A 388 -26.33 12.38 1.24
CA VAL A 388 -25.95 11.44 0.19
C VAL A 388 -27.19 10.82 -0.48
N ALA A 389 -28.20 10.45 0.30
CA ALA A 389 -29.46 9.92 -0.22
C ALA A 389 -30.24 10.96 -1.04
N ALA A 390 -30.28 12.22 -0.60
CA ALA A 390 -30.94 13.30 -1.34
C ALA A 390 -30.25 13.60 -2.67
N VAL A 391 -28.91 13.68 -2.68
CA VAL A 391 -28.12 13.91 -3.90
C VAL A 391 -28.29 12.76 -4.90
N ARG A 392 -28.28 11.50 -4.44
CA ARG A 392 -28.53 10.33 -5.31
C ARG A 392 -29.91 10.36 -5.97
N ARG A 393 -30.93 10.91 -5.28
CA ARG A 393 -32.29 11.09 -5.81
C ARG A 393 -32.48 12.41 -6.57
N ASN A 394 -31.41 13.17 -6.77
CA ASN A 394 -31.45 14.52 -7.35
C ASN A 394 -32.49 15.43 -6.66
N SER A 395 -32.61 15.33 -5.34
CA SER A 395 -33.56 16.11 -4.54
C SER A 395 -32.86 17.28 -3.86
N GLY A 396 -33.42 18.49 -4.00
CA GLY A 396 -32.91 19.69 -3.33
C GLY A 396 -33.16 19.67 -1.82
N ARG A 397 -32.30 20.37 -1.07
CA ARG A 397 -32.51 20.62 0.36
C ARG A 397 -32.19 22.08 0.69
N ALA A 398 -32.90 22.62 1.66
CA ALA A 398 -32.75 24.00 2.13
C ALA A 398 -31.46 24.24 2.94
N ASP A 399 -30.88 23.16 3.46
CA ASP A 399 -29.71 23.09 4.32
C ASP A 399 -28.49 22.51 3.60
N LEU A 400 -28.54 22.37 2.26
CA LEU A 400 -27.44 21.86 1.45
C LEU A 400 -27.11 22.84 0.32
N VAL A 401 -25.86 23.27 0.26
CA VAL A 401 -25.31 24.01 -0.88
C VAL A 401 -24.11 23.25 -1.42
N ALA A 402 -24.06 23.07 -2.75
CA ALA A 402 -22.91 22.51 -3.44
C ALA A 402 -22.10 23.59 -4.16
N LEU A 403 -20.80 23.38 -4.31
CA LEU A 403 -19.95 24.23 -5.12
C LEU A 403 -19.69 23.55 -6.47
N ASP A 404 -19.90 24.26 -7.57
CA ASP A 404 -19.80 23.73 -8.92
C ASP A 404 -18.66 24.35 -9.74
N LEU A 405 -18.18 25.56 -9.38
CA LEU A 405 -17.08 26.23 -10.07
C LEU A 405 -15.72 25.84 -9.48
N GLN A 406 -14.85 25.21 -10.28
CA GLN A 406 -13.52 24.72 -9.87
C GLN A 406 -12.36 25.55 -10.47
N TYR A 407 -11.28 25.71 -9.71
CA TYR A 407 -10.13 26.59 -10.00
C TYR A 407 -8.79 25.85 -10.13
N ARG A 408 -8.82 24.51 -10.22
CA ARG A 408 -7.65 23.63 -10.17
C ARG A 408 -7.36 22.97 -11.51
N MET A 409 -8.29 22.14 -11.96
CA MET A 409 -8.10 21.14 -13.02
C MET A 409 -8.33 21.76 -14.39
N HIS A 410 -7.53 21.39 -15.37
CA HIS A 410 -7.85 21.61 -16.78
C HIS A 410 -9.25 21.05 -17.11
N ALA A 411 -9.95 21.67 -18.08
CA ALA A 411 -11.34 21.34 -18.40
C ALA A 411 -11.57 19.84 -18.66
N GLU A 412 -10.75 19.20 -19.50
CA GLU A 412 -10.87 17.77 -19.79
C GLU A 412 -10.72 16.87 -18.54
N ILE A 413 -9.83 17.24 -17.62
CA ILE A 413 -9.67 16.51 -16.34
C ILE A 413 -10.90 16.75 -15.45
N ALA A 414 -11.38 17.99 -15.38
CA ALA A 414 -12.57 18.34 -14.61
C ALA A 414 -13.82 17.61 -15.12
N ASP A 415 -13.98 17.49 -16.45
CA ASP A 415 -15.08 16.76 -17.09
C ASP A 415 -15.02 15.27 -16.76
N LEU A 416 -13.84 14.65 -16.90
CA LEU A 416 -13.62 13.24 -16.52
C LEU A 416 -14.01 13.00 -15.04
N VAL A 417 -13.55 13.85 -14.13
CA VAL A 417 -13.85 13.78 -12.70
C VAL A 417 -15.36 13.97 -12.46
N SER A 418 -15.94 14.99 -13.06
CA SER A 418 -17.34 15.37 -12.91
C SER A 418 -18.29 14.24 -13.33
N ASP A 419 -18.08 13.69 -14.53
CA ASP A 419 -18.94 12.65 -15.09
C ASP A 419 -18.79 11.31 -14.37
N SER A 420 -17.57 11.00 -13.91
CA SER A 420 -17.27 9.74 -13.23
C SER A 420 -17.81 9.72 -11.80
N PHE A 421 -17.66 10.82 -11.04
CA PHE A 421 -17.82 10.79 -9.58
C PHE A 421 -18.89 11.74 -9.02
N TYR A 422 -19.25 12.83 -9.71
CA TYR A 422 -20.06 13.91 -9.10
C TYR A 422 -21.51 13.99 -9.57
N ARG A 423 -21.97 13.16 -10.52
CA ARG A 423 -23.37 13.17 -10.97
C ARG A 423 -24.36 13.12 -9.78
N PRO A 424 -25.44 13.93 -9.81
CA PRO A 424 -25.88 14.81 -10.91
C PRO A 424 -25.18 16.18 -10.99
N LEU A 425 -24.25 16.50 -10.09
CA LEU A 425 -23.51 17.76 -10.12
C LEU A 425 -22.50 17.76 -11.27
N HIS A 426 -22.48 18.85 -12.05
CA HIS A 426 -21.49 19.08 -13.09
C HIS A 426 -20.51 20.18 -12.66
N LEU A 427 -19.20 19.90 -12.73
CA LEU A 427 -18.15 20.85 -12.35
C LEU A 427 -17.82 21.76 -13.54
N ARG A 428 -17.94 23.07 -13.34
CA ARG A 428 -17.57 24.09 -14.30
C ARG A 428 -16.15 24.58 -14.05
N THR A 429 -15.37 24.74 -15.11
CA THR A 429 -13.99 25.23 -15.01
C THR A 429 -13.95 26.76 -15.01
N ALA A 430 -13.24 27.34 -14.04
CA ALA A 430 -13.12 28.79 -13.92
C ALA A 430 -12.32 29.40 -15.10
N PRO A 431 -12.66 30.63 -15.54
CA PRO A 431 -11.93 31.31 -16.61
C PRO A 431 -10.42 31.44 -16.36
N THR A 432 -10.02 31.61 -15.10
CA THR A 432 -8.61 31.69 -14.68
C THR A 432 -7.82 30.40 -14.89
N VAL A 433 -8.51 29.27 -15.07
CA VAL A 433 -7.89 27.99 -15.44
C VAL A 433 -7.89 27.81 -16.95
N LEU A 434 -8.98 28.16 -17.62
CA LEU A 434 -9.09 28.10 -19.09
C LEU A 434 -8.07 28.99 -19.80
N GLN A 435 -7.66 30.09 -19.16
CA GLN A 435 -6.64 31.01 -19.67
C GLN A 435 -5.21 30.53 -19.39
N ARG A 436 -5.00 29.49 -18.57
CA ARG A 436 -3.68 28.88 -18.39
C ARG A 436 -3.37 28.14 -19.69
N GLY A 437 -2.31 28.52 -20.39
CA GLY A 437 -1.86 27.76 -21.56
C GLY A 437 -1.61 26.30 -21.14
N CYS A 438 -2.06 25.35 -21.96
CA CYS A 438 -1.64 23.96 -21.79
C CYS A 438 -0.14 23.90 -22.09
N LEU A 439 0.66 23.27 -21.23
CA LEU A 439 2.05 22.99 -21.59
C LEU A 439 2.00 22.09 -22.83
N ALA A 440 2.39 22.63 -23.97
CA ALA A 440 2.19 22.02 -25.29
C ALA A 440 3.08 20.80 -25.55
N GLN A 441 3.81 20.33 -24.54
CA GLN A 441 4.78 19.26 -24.65
C GLN A 441 4.63 18.44 -23.36
N THR A 442 3.85 17.38 -23.44
CA THR A 442 4.03 16.16 -22.64
C THR A 442 3.94 15.05 -23.67
N PRO A 443 4.45 13.82 -23.44
CA PRO A 443 4.25 12.70 -24.37
C PRO A 443 2.78 12.47 -24.73
N ALA A 444 1.88 12.91 -23.83
CA ALA A 444 0.45 12.86 -24.00
C ALA A 444 -0.09 13.81 -25.08
N GLY A 445 0.58 14.93 -25.39
CA GLY A 445 0.09 15.97 -26.31
C GLY A 445 -1.27 16.61 -25.94
N ARG A 446 -1.88 16.16 -24.83
CA ARG A 446 -3.20 16.50 -24.33
C ARG A 446 -3.24 16.37 -22.79
N PRO A 447 -4.17 17.06 -22.11
CA PRO A 447 -4.35 16.96 -20.65
C PRO A 447 -4.62 15.54 -20.12
N LEU A 448 -5.17 14.66 -20.95
CA LEU A 448 -5.49 13.27 -20.59
C LEU A 448 -4.66 12.30 -21.44
N ALA A 449 -3.91 11.41 -20.80
CA ALA A 449 -3.27 10.26 -21.44
C ALA A 449 -3.56 8.94 -20.74
N LEU A 450 -3.65 7.88 -21.54
CA LEU A 450 -3.82 6.51 -21.10
C LEU A 450 -2.70 5.65 -21.71
N VAL A 451 -1.89 5.01 -20.87
CA VAL A 451 -1.04 3.90 -21.28
C VAL A 451 -1.86 2.62 -21.07
N ASP A 452 -2.51 2.16 -22.15
CA ASP A 452 -3.39 0.99 -22.08
C ASP A 452 -2.55 -0.29 -22.13
N LEU A 453 -2.57 -1.05 -21.04
CA LEU A 453 -1.85 -2.31 -20.89
C LEU A 453 -2.68 -3.53 -21.32
N SER A 454 -3.92 -3.30 -21.77
CA SER A 454 -4.83 -4.36 -22.18
C SER A 454 -4.25 -5.18 -23.35
N GLY A 455 -4.32 -6.51 -23.24
CA GLY A 455 -3.80 -7.41 -24.27
C GLY A 455 -2.28 -7.61 -24.27
N LEU A 456 -1.53 -6.91 -23.40
CA LEU A 456 -0.09 -7.15 -23.19
C LEU A 456 0.19 -8.30 -22.23
N ALA A 457 -0.82 -8.79 -21.52
CA ALA A 457 -0.71 -9.88 -20.55
C ALA A 457 0.33 -9.63 -19.44
N THR A 458 0.43 -8.37 -18.97
CA THR A 458 1.35 -7.96 -17.90
C THR A 458 1.10 -8.76 -16.61
N TRP A 459 2.16 -8.93 -15.82
CA TRP A 459 2.10 -9.73 -14.60
C TRP A 459 1.81 -8.86 -13.36
N CYS A 460 0.79 -9.23 -12.58
CA CYS A 460 0.56 -8.69 -11.25
C CYS A 460 0.94 -9.72 -10.18
N ALA A 461 1.77 -9.33 -9.19
CA ALA A 461 2.32 -10.21 -8.17
C ALA A 461 2.01 -9.71 -6.74
N ARG A 462 2.30 -10.57 -5.74
CA ARG A 462 2.15 -10.27 -4.30
C ARG A 462 3.49 -10.38 -3.58
N PRO A 463 3.86 -9.45 -2.70
CA PRO A 463 5.11 -9.52 -1.96
C PRO A 463 5.22 -10.84 -1.17
N GLY A 464 6.31 -11.59 -1.37
CA GLY A 464 6.55 -12.89 -0.74
C GLY A 464 5.50 -13.97 -1.03
N GLY A 465 4.61 -13.79 -2.01
CA GLY A 465 3.54 -14.74 -2.35
C GLY A 465 2.42 -14.87 -1.31
N LEU A 466 2.37 -14.00 -0.31
CA LEU A 466 1.40 -14.07 0.79
C LEU A 466 0.02 -13.56 0.37
N ALA A 467 -1.05 -14.17 0.90
CA ALA A 467 -2.42 -13.87 0.48
C ALA A 467 -2.90 -12.43 0.79
N ASN A 468 -2.19 -11.67 1.64
CA ASN A 468 -2.61 -10.36 2.15
C ASN A 468 -1.53 -9.25 2.07
N SER A 469 -0.43 -9.43 1.34
CA SER A 469 0.73 -8.52 1.36
C SER A 469 0.66 -7.31 0.41
N GLY A 470 -0.50 -7.04 -0.21
CA GLY A 470 -0.66 -6.03 -1.25
C GLY A 470 -0.33 -6.58 -2.65
N ARG A 471 -0.34 -5.71 -3.67
CA ARG A 471 -0.09 -6.07 -5.07
C ARG A 471 0.92 -5.11 -5.71
N TYR A 472 1.61 -5.61 -6.72
CA TYR A 472 2.51 -4.81 -7.55
C TYR A 472 2.57 -5.39 -8.98
N ASN A 473 3.05 -4.59 -9.93
CA ASN A 473 3.24 -4.94 -11.33
C ASN A 473 4.54 -4.28 -11.78
N LEU A 474 5.61 -5.07 -11.89
CA LEU A 474 6.95 -4.58 -12.21
C LEU A 474 6.99 -3.88 -13.58
N LEU A 475 6.40 -4.49 -14.60
CA LEU A 475 6.41 -3.94 -15.95
C LEU A 475 5.63 -2.62 -16.01
N SER A 476 4.51 -2.51 -15.31
CA SER A 476 3.79 -1.24 -15.15
C SER A 476 4.66 -0.18 -14.45
N ALA A 477 5.41 -0.55 -13.41
CA ALA A 477 6.32 0.38 -12.74
C ALA A 477 7.47 0.85 -13.65
N GLN A 478 8.02 -0.03 -14.48
CA GLN A 478 9.06 0.32 -15.46
C GLN A 478 8.51 1.23 -16.56
N LEU A 479 7.29 0.99 -17.05
CA LEU A 479 6.64 1.90 -17.99
C LEU A 479 6.33 3.26 -17.33
N GLY A 480 5.89 3.25 -16.06
CA GLY A 480 5.66 4.46 -15.27
C GLY A 480 6.92 5.30 -15.12
N TYR A 481 8.07 4.66 -14.92
CA TYR A 481 9.39 5.31 -14.91
C TYR A 481 9.71 6.02 -16.23
N LEU A 482 9.45 5.37 -17.37
CA LEU A 482 9.67 5.98 -18.68
C LEU A 482 8.74 7.17 -18.90
N VAL A 483 7.46 7.02 -18.57
CA VAL A 483 6.46 8.09 -18.68
C VAL A 483 6.80 9.29 -17.78
N ASP A 484 7.22 9.04 -16.54
CA ASP A 484 7.62 10.10 -15.61
C ASP A 484 8.81 10.89 -16.16
N ALA A 485 9.83 10.20 -16.67
CA ALA A 485 11.02 10.84 -17.21
C ALA A 485 10.69 11.76 -18.39
N LEU A 486 9.80 11.30 -19.28
CA LEU A 486 9.35 12.10 -20.39
C LEU A 486 8.54 13.32 -19.95
N ALA A 487 7.59 13.13 -19.04
CA ALA A 487 6.76 14.21 -18.52
C ALA A 487 7.59 15.29 -17.81
N ARG A 488 8.75 14.94 -17.24
CA ARG A 488 9.69 15.87 -16.59
C ARG A 488 10.59 16.62 -17.56
N GLN A 489 11.05 15.98 -18.63
CA GLN A 489 11.84 16.67 -19.66
C GLN A 489 11.06 17.88 -20.18
N ASP A 490 9.76 17.71 -20.40
CA ASP A 490 8.94 18.80 -20.89
C ASP A 490 8.56 19.81 -19.78
N ALA A 491 8.36 19.36 -18.54
CA ALA A 491 8.06 20.24 -17.41
C ALA A 491 9.22 21.21 -17.10
N GLN A 492 10.48 20.77 -17.24
CA GLN A 492 11.64 21.64 -17.07
C GLN A 492 11.77 22.70 -18.16
N VAL A 493 11.44 22.37 -19.41
CA VAL A 493 11.36 23.34 -20.52
C VAL A 493 10.30 24.41 -20.24
N ALA A 494 9.24 24.05 -19.50
CA ALA A 494 8.13 24.92 -19.13
C ALA A 494 8.28 25.63 -17.76
N GLY A 495 9.34 25.35 -16.99
CA GLY A 495 9.52 25.89 -15.63
C GLY A 495 8.49 25.40 -14.60
N GLY A 496 7.89 24.22 -14.80
CA GLY A 496 6.84 23.66 -13.93
C GLY A 496 7.34 22.83 -12.75
N GLU A 497 6.56 22.80 -11.66
CA GLU A 497 6.78 21.89 -10.52
C GLU A 497 6.50 20.42 -10.90
N GLY A 498 7.22 19.49 -10.25
CA GLY A 498 7.41 18.10 -10.69
C GLY A 498 6.18 17.17 -10.73
N VAL A 499 6.39 16.03 -11.39
CA VAL A 499 5.41 14.94 -11.56
C VAL A 499 5.18 14.20 -10.23
N VAL A 500 3.92 13.86 -9.94
CA VAL A 500 3.55 13.06 -8.77
C VAL A 500 3.03 11.70 -9.21
N ALA A 501 3.68 10.63 -8.75
CA ALA A 501 3.26 9.26 -9.02
C ALA A 501 2.40 8.68 -7.88
N ILE A 502 1.27 8.09 -8.24
CA ILE A 502 0.25 7.57 -7.35
C ILE A 502 -0.09 6.12 -7.74
N ALA A 503 -0.19 5.24 -6.73
CA ALA A 503 -0.69 3.88 -6.91
C ALA A 503 -1.60 3.45 -5.73
N PRO A 504 -2.60 2.58 -5.95
CA PRO A 504 -3.51 2.09 -4.91
C PRO A 504 -2.81 1.14 -3.92
N TYR A 505 -1.71 0.49 -4.32
CA TYR A 505 -0.99 -0.47 -3.51
C TYR A 505 0.36 0.07 -3.04
N ARG A 506 0.64 -0.12 -1.73
CA ARG A 506 1.92 0.29 -1.11
C ARG A 506 3.14 -0.34 -1.77
N ALA A 507 3.05 -1.61 -2.18
CA ALA A 507 4.15 -2.32 -2.86
C ALA A 507 4.48 -1.67 -4.21
N GLN A 508 3.46 -1.32 -5.01
CA GLN A 508 3.67 -0.56 -6.24
C GLN A 508 4.26 0.84 -5.97
N GLY A 509 3.74 1.55 -4.97
CA GLY A 509 4.28 2.86 -4.59
C GLY A 509 5.77 2.82 -4.24
N ARG A 510 6.24 1.73 -3.60
CA ARG A 510 7.68 1.53 -3.33
C ARG A 510 8.51 1.32 -4.60
N LEU A 511 7.98 0.60 -5.60
CA LEU A 511 8.65 0.42 -6.89
C LEU A 511 8.74 1.73 -7.66
N LEU A 512 7.64 2.46 -7.79
CA LEU A 512 7.61 3.77 -8.45
C LEU A 512 8.57 4.77 -7.78
N ALA A 513 8.61 4.77 -6.44
CA ALA A 513 9.53 5.63 -5.70
C ALA A 513 11.00 5.27 -5.92
N ALA A 514 11.33 3.98 -6.05
CA ALA A 514 12.69 3.54 -6.32
C ALA A 514 13.11 3.88 -7.75
N ALA A 515 12.23 3.63 -8.72
CA ALA A 515 12.50 3.98 -10.11
C ALA A 515 12.69 5.49 -10.29
N ASP A 516 11.87 6.31 -9.63
CA ASP A 516 12.04 7.77 -9.66
C ASP A 516 13.38 8.22 -9.03
N ARG A 517 13.81 7.65 -7.89
CA ARG A 517 15.13 7.96 -7.32
C ARG A 517 16.28 7.61 -8.26
N ASP A 518 16.18 6.48 -8.96
CA ASP A 518 17.15 6.13 -10.01
C ASP A 518 17.11 7.16 -11.16
N ALA A 519 15.93 7.61 -11.60
CA ALA A 519 15.78 8.63 -12.65
C ALA A 519 16.38 9.97 -12.23
N ALA A 520 16.13 10.38 -10.98
CA ALA A 520 16.57 11.63 -10.40
C ALA A 520 18.09 11.62 -10.20
N SER A 521 18.66 10.51 -9.70
CA SER A 521 20.11 10.34 -9.58
C SER A 521 20.81 10.38 -10.93
N ALA A 522 20.25 9.76 -11.97
CA ALA A 522 20.82 9.80 -13.32
C ALA A 522 20.85 11.22 -13.92
N ARG A 523 19.91 12.08 -13.49
CA ARG A 523 19.75 13.47 -13.95
C ARG A 523 20.34 14.52 -13.00
N GLN A 524 20.84 14.11 -11.83
CA GLN A 524 21.28 15.02 -10.75
C GLN A 524 20.17 15.97 -10.27
N GLU A 525 18.95 15.43 -10.12
CA GLU A 525 17.77 16.14 -9.66
C GLU A 525 17.27 15.61 -8.31
N ASP A 526 16.38 16.35 -7.66
CA ASP A 526 15.62 15.85 -6.52
C ASP A 526 14.53 14.86 -6.98
N PRO A 527 14.30 13.76 -6.23
CA PRO A 527 13.29 12.78 -6.57
C PRO A 527 11.86 13.33 -6.47
N ALA A 528 10.94 12.75 -7.25
CA ALA A 528 9.51 12.96 -7.11
C ALA A 528 9.01 12.70 -5.69
N ILE A 529 7.90 13.38 -5.39
CA ILE A 529 7.03 12.94 -4.31
C ILE A 529 6.23 11.73 -4.82
N VAL A 530 6.68 10.52 -4.46
CA VAL A 530 5.90 9.29 -4.68
C VAL A 530 5.12 8.94 -3.43
N ALA A 531 3.80 8.91 -3.53
CA ALA A 531 2.93 8.70 -2.39
C ALA A 531 1.73 7.80 -2.76
N THR A 532 1.30 6.98 -1.80
CA THR A 532 -0.06 6.42 -1.86
C THR A 532 -1.08 7.53 -1.69
N VAL A 533 -2.27 7.41 -2.28
CA VAL A 533 -3.33 8.46 -2.23
C VAL A 533 -3.59 9.01 -0.83
N HIS A 534 -3.58 8.15 0.20
CA HIS A 534 -3.79 8.54 1.60
C HIS A 534 -2.71 9.51 2.13
N ARG A 535 -1.46 9.40 1.66
CA ARG A 535 -0.34 10.27 2.07
C ARG A 535 -0.29 11.59 1.31
N PHE A 536 -1.01 11.71 0.19
CA PHE A 536 -1.00 12.90 -0.68
C PHE A 536 -2.23 13.81 -0.46
N GLN A 537 -2.93 13.65 0.66
CA GLN A 537 -4.11 14.44 0.93
C GLN A 537 -3.76 15.92 1.16
N GLY A 538 -4.31 16.79 0.31
CA GLY A 538 -4.18 18.25 0.44
C GLY A 538 -3.19 18.88 -0.54
N ASN A 539 -2.31 18.08 -1.12
CA ASN A 539 -1.37 18.53 -2.15
C ASN A 539 -1.95 18.38 -3.56
N GLU A 540 -1.44 19.17 -4.48
CA GLU A 540 -1.81 19.20 -5.91
C GLU A 540 -0.52 19.16 -6.73
N SER A 541 -0.59 18.76 -8.00
CA SER A 541 0.57 18.82 -8.89
C SER A 541 0.13 19.16 -10.31
N HIS A 542 1.03 19.79 -11.09
CA HIS A 542 0.82 20.02 -12.51
C HIS A 542 0.53 18.73 -13.26
N THR A 543 1.27 17.65 -12.96
CA THR A 543 1.16 16.36 -13.64
C THR A 543 1.03 15.23 -12.63
N VAL A 544 -0.02 14.42 -12.78
CA VAL A 544 -0.24 13.20 -11.97
C VAL A 544 -0.09 11.99 -12.87
N LEU A 545 0.77 11.06 -12.43
CA LEU A 545 0.92 9.73 -12.97
C LEU A 545 0.18 8.73 -12.05
N LEU A 546 -0.87 8.09 -12.55
CA LEU A 546 -1.68 7.13 -11.80
C LEU A 546 -1.49 5.71 -12.35
N ASP A 547 -0.90 4.82 -11.57
CA ASP A 547 -0.76 3.40 -11.92
C ASP A 547 -1.83 2.55 -11.21
N LEU A 548 -2.68 1.88 -11.99
CA LEU A 548 -3.77 1.03 -11.50
C LEU A 548 -3.36 -0.42 -11.18
N VAL A 549 -2.17 -0.86 -11.60
CA VAL A 549 -1.47 -2.10 -11.20
C VAL A 549 -2.11 -3.43 -11.65
N ASP A 550 -3.40 -3.63 -11.41
CA ASP A 550 -4.08 -4.91 -11.65
C ASP A 550 -4.11 -5.28 -13.15
N ALA A 551 -3.94 -6.57 -13.43
CA ALA A 551 -3.83 -7.15 -14.78
C ALA A 551 -4.35 -8.59 -14.83
N GLN A 552 -4.54 -9.15 -16.04
CA GLN A 552 -5.32 -10.37 -16.32
C GLN A 552 -4.85 -11.68 -15.63
N ARG A 553 -3.60 -11.79 -15.16
CA ARG A 553 -3.04 -13.07 -14.65
C ARG A 553 -3.46 -13.43 -13.22
N LEU A 554 -3.85 -12.44 -12.41
CA LEU A 554 -4.46 -12.67 -11.11
C LEU A 554 -5.89 -12.14 -11.12
N PRO A 555 -6.85 -12.78 -10.42
CA PRO A 555 -8.14 -12.14 -10.16
C PRO A 555 -7.88 -10.76 -9.58
N THR A 556 -8.56 -9.72 -10.02
CA THR A 556 -8.32 -8.35 -9.56
C THR A 556 -8.41 -8.25 -8.03
N GLY A 557 -7.66 -7.29 -7.48
CA GLY A 557 -7.56 -7.08 -6.04
C GLY A 557 -8.89 -6.66 -5.42
N ARG A 558 -9.00 -6.84 -4.09
CA ARG A 558 -10.15 -6.37 -3.30
C ARG A 558 -10.46 -4.88 -3.54
N PHE A 559 -9.43 -4.09 -3.89
CA PHE A 559 -9.57 -2.66 -4.17
C PHE A 559 -10.58 -2.36 -5.29
N TYR A 560 -10.60 -3.12 -6.39
CA TYR A 560 -11.53 -2.88 -7.50
C TYR A 560 -12.87 -3.59 -7.32
N ARG A 561 -13.06 -4.37 -6.25
CA ARG A 561 -14.34 -5.02 -5.99
C ARG A 561 -15.28 -4.04 -5.28
N PRO A 562 -16.60 -4.13 -5.50
CA PRO A 562 -17.56 -3.35 -4.73
C PRO A 562 -17.38 -3.59 -3.23
N ASP A 563 -17.28 -2.50 -2.47
CA ASP A 563 -17.23 -2.51 -1.01
C ASP A 563 -18.27 -1.53 -0.43
N PRO A 564 -18.73 -1.74 0.82
CA PRO A 564 -19.78 -0.91 1.42
C PRO A 564 -19.45 0.59 1.53
N LEU A 565 -18.16 0.95 1.54
CA LEU A 565 -17.70 2.33 1.68
C LEU A 565 -17.39 2.99 0.33
N ASP A 566 -17.51 2.26 -0.79
CA ASP A 566 -17.15 2.71 -2.14
C ASP A 566 -15.70 3.26 -2.18
N SER A 567 -14.80 2.53 -1.51
CA SER A 567 -13.43 2.93 -1.24
C SER A 567 -12.64 3.15 -2.52
N ALA A 568 -12.86 2.30 -3.53
CA ALA A 568 -12.19 2.40 -4.83
C ALA A 568 -12.49 3.73 -5.53
N SER A 569 -13.78 4.05 -5.65
CA SER A 569 -14.24 5.27 -6.33
C SER A 569 -13.76 6.51 -5.62
N ARG A 570 -13.85 6.55 -4.30
CA ARG A 570 -13.41 7.68 -3.47
C ARG A 570 -11.89 7.89 -3.57
N LEU A 571 -11.10 6.81 -3.53
CA LEU A 571 -9.65 6.89 -3.65
C LEU A 571 -9.20 7.34 -5.05
N LEU A 572 -9.82 6.81 -6.11
CA LEU A 572 -9.51 7.20 -7.48
C LEU A 572 -9.94 8.64 -7.78
N ASN A 573 -11.12 9.06 -7.31
CA ASN A 573 -11.57 10.46 -7.38
C ASN A 573 -10.54 11.41 -6.76
N VAL A 574 -10.01 11.07 -5.57
CA VAL A 574 -8.96 11.87 -4.95
C VAL A 574 -7.68 11.85 -5.77
N ALA A 575 -7.25 10.70 -6.29
CA ALA A 575 -6.03 10.59 -7.10
C ALA A 575 -6.09 11.47 -8.36
N ILE A 576 -7.13 11.31 -9.18
CA ILE A 576 -7.21 12.01 -10.47
C ILE A 576 -7.46 13.51 -10.31
N SER A 577 -8.16 13.93 -9.25
CA SER A 577 -8.44 15.35 -8.99
C SER A 577 -7.26 16.12 -8.37
N ARG A 578 -6.10 15.47 -8.20
CA ARG A 578 -4.84 16.15 -7.84
C ARG A 578 -4.14 16.78 -9.04
N ALA A 579 -4.48 16.35 -10.26
CA ALA A 579 -3.89 16.86 -11.49
C ALA A 579 -4.42 18.26 -11.81
N GLN A 580 -3.53 19.21 -12.02
CA GLN A 580 -3.91 20.55 -12.48
C GLN A 580 -3.91 20.66 -14.00
N GLN A 581 -2.90 20.09 -14.68
CA GLN A 581 -2.71 20.24 -16.14
C GLN A 581 -2.75 18.89 -16.86
N HIS A 582 -2.03 17.88 -16.35
CA HIS A 582 -1.92 16.57 -17.00
C HIS A 582 -2.27 15.42 -16.06
N LEU A 583 -3.08 14.49 -16.54
CA LEU A 583 -3.36 13.21 -15.92
C LEU A 583 -2.94 12.09 -16.86
N ILE A 584 -1.97 11.28 -16.43
CA ILE A 584 -1.49 10.12 -17.16
C ILE A 584 -1.86 8.87 -16.37
N VAL A 585 -2.61 7.95 -16.97
CA VAL A 585 -3.09 6.73 -16.31
C VAL A 585 -2.45 5.50 -16.95
N LEU A 586 -1.87 4.60 -16.15
CA LEU A 586 -1.42 3.27 -16.56
C LEU A 586 -2.44 2.25 -16.08
N ALA A 587 -3.02 1.48 -17.00
CA ALA A 587 -4.06 0.52 -16.64
C ALA A 587 -4.20 -0.62 -17.66
N ASP A 588 -4.38 -1.86 -17.17
CA ASP A 588 -5.02 -2.93 -17.94
C ASP A 588 -6.54 -2.75 -17.81
N VAL A 589 -7.08 -1.89 -18.69
CA VAL A 589 -8.48 -1.48 -18.64
C VAL A 589 -9.42 -2.67 -18.81
N ASP A 590 -9.10 -3.63 -19.68
CA ASP A 590 -9.91 -4.84 -19.88
C ASP A 590 -9.94 -5.72 -18.62
N ALA A 591 -8.79 -5.94 -17.98
CA ALA A 591 -8.72 -6.70 -16.75
C ALA A 591 -9.60 -6.08 -15.66
N ILE A 592 -9.51 -4.76 -15.47
CA ILE A 592 -10.26 -4.06 -14.42
C ILE A 592 -11.75 -4.07 -14.75
N LEU A 593 -12.17 -3.75 -15.97
CA LEU A 593 -13.58 -3.75 -16.38
C LEU A 593 -14.21 -5.14 -16.30
N SER A 594 -13.45 -6.20 -16.59
CA SER A 594 -13.93 -7.59 -16.50
C SER A 594 -14.21 -8.05 -15.08
N SER A 595 -13.78 -7.29 -14.07
CA SER A 595 -13.91 -7.64 -12.66
C SER A 595 -15.12 -7.05 -11.93
N ASP A 596 -16.04 -6.45 -12.69
CA ASP A 596 -17.23 -5.75 -12.18
C ASP A 596 -16.88 -4.65 -11.16
N PRO A 597 -16.05 -3.66 -11.57
CA PRO A 597 -15.65 -2.60 -10.67
C PRO A 597 -16.83 -1.65 -10.40
N PRO A 598 -16.76 -0.83 -9.33
CA PRO A 598 -17.79 0.18 -9.09
C PRO A 598 -18.06 1.02 -10.34
N GLU A 599 -19.33 1.28 -10.61
CA GLU A 599 -19.77 1.87 -11.89
C GLU A 599 -19.16 3.26 -12.16
N SER A 600 -18.78 4.02 -11.13
CA SER A 600 -17.95 5.23 -11.24
C SER A 600 -16.55 4.96 -11.81
N VAL A 601 -15.88 3.90 -11.36
CA VAL A 601 -14.58 3.46 -11.86
C VAL A 601 -14.71 2.92 -13.29
N ALA A 602 -15.74 2.12 -13.55
CA ALA A 602 -16.03 1.62 -14.89
C ALA A 602 -16.24 2.77 -15.88
N ARG A 603 -17.02 3.79 -15.50
CA ARG A 603 -17.24 4.99 -16.32
C ARG A 603 -15.95 5.79 -16.55
N MET A 604 -15.14 5.99 -15.51
CA MET A 604 -13.84 6.65 -15.61
C MET A 604 -12.96 5.95 -16.66
N LEU A 605 -12.84 4.63 -16.59
CA LEU A 605 -12.02 3.85 -17.52
C LEU A 605 -12.54 3.88 -18.96
N ARG A 606 -13.86 3.74 -19.14
CA ARG A 606 -14.49 3.86 -20.47
C ARG A 606 -14.31 5.26 -21.07
N SER A 607 -14.42 6.30 -20.25
CA SER A 607 -14.21 7.69 -20.68
C SER A 607 -12.76 7.95 -21.06
N LEU A 608 -11.80 7.50 -20.24
CA LEU A 608 -10.37 7.59 -20.55
C LEU A 608 -10.05 6.93 -21.89
N ARG A 609 -10.49 5.69 -22.10
CA ARG A 609 -10.23 4.98 -23.36
C ARG A 609 -10.88 5.66 -24.58
N GLY A 610 -12.01 6.36 -24.40
CA GLY A 610 -12.72 7.04 -25.49
C GLY A 610 -12.24 8.47 -25.78
N GLN A 611 -11.59 9.14 -24.83
CA GLN A 611 -11.32 10.59 -24.90
C GLN A 611 -9.84 10.97 -24.73
N ALA A 612 -9.06 10.18 -23.98
CA ALA A 612 -7.65 10.44 -23.71
C ALA A 612 -6.77 10.12 -24.92
N ASN A 613 -5.56 10.70 -24.97
CA ASN A 613 -4.55 10.22 -25.89
C ASN A 613 -4.02 8.86 -25.42
N VAL A 614 -4.13 7.82 -26.27
CA VAL A 614 -3.68 6.48 -25.91
C VAL A 614 -2.23 6.29 -26.34
N LEU A 615 -1.35 6.10 -25.36
CA LEU A 615 0.07 5.86 -25.58
C LEU A 615 0.34 4.35 -25.62
N THR A 616 0.94 3.88 -26.70
CA THR A 616 1.42 2.50 -26.78
C THR A 616 2.79 2.38 -26.14
N PRO A 617 3.16 1.21 -25.57
CA PRO A 617 4.51 0.99 -25.07
C PRO A 617 5.60 1.27 -26.10
N ASP A 618 5.34 1.00 -27.39
CA ASP A 618 6.31 1.25 -28.46
C ASP A 618 6.56 2.74 -28.66
N ALA A 619 5.52 3.59 -28.57
CA ALA A 619 5.68 5.04 -28.63
C ALA A 619 6.53 5.58 -27.47
N LEU A 620 6.52 4.93 -26.31
CA LEU A 620 7.38 5.32 -25.17
C LEU A 620 8.86 5.04 -25.43
N ALA A 621 9.19 4.06 -26.27
CA ALA A 621 10.57 3.67 -26.58
C ALA A 621 11.30 4.75 -27.38
N GLU A 622 10.63 5.36 -28.34
CA GLU A 622 11.20 6.37 -29.24
C GLU A 622 11.56 7.68 -28.53
N HIS A 623 10.90 7.96 -27.40
CA HIS A 623 10.99 9.24 -26.72
C HIS A 623 11.90 9.21 -25.48
N ALA A 624 12.26 8.03 -24.95
CA ALA A 624 12.94 7.93 -23.66
C ALA A 624 14.45 8.20 -23.74
N GLY A 625 14.88 9.42 -23.38
CA GLY A 625 16.30 9.80 -23.22
C GLY A 625 17.02 9.19 -22.01
N LEU A 626 16.60 8.01 -21.56
CA LEU A 626 17.12 7.29 -20.39
C LEU A 626 17.85 6.01 -20.82
N PRO A 627 18.72 5.42 -19.96
CA PRO A 627 19.32 4.10 -20.20
C PRO A 627 18.27 2.99 -20.04
N ALA A 628 17.34 2.94 -20.98
CA ALA A 628 16.23 2.01 -21.02
C ALA A 628 15.91 1.66 -22.47
N TRP A 629 15.22 0.54 -22.65
CA TRP A 629 14.73 0.14 -23.95
C TRP A 629 13.51 -0.76 -23.83
N ILE A 630 12.69 -0.70 -24.88
CA ILE A 630 11.52 -1.56 -25.06
C ILE A 630 11.74 -2.31 -26.37
N ALA A 631 11.54 -3.61 -26.36
CA ALA A 631 11.66 -4.45 -27.54
C ALA A 631 10.57 -5.51 -27.59
N ARG A 632 10.27 -5.99 -28.81
CA ARG A 632 9.33 -7.08 -29.06
C ARG A 632 10.03 -8.24 -29.75
N SER A 633 9.55 -9.47 -29.51
CA SER A 633 9.98 -10.68 -30.24
C SER A 633 11.50 -10.91 -30.24
N ALA A 634 12.09 -11.30 -31.38
CA ALA A 634 13.49 -11.71 -31.51
C ALA A 634 14.50 -10.61 -31.14
N GLU A 635 14.17 -9.32 -31.34
CA GLU A 635 15.02 -8.20 -30.94
C GLU A 635 15.23 -8.20 -29.42
N ALA A 636 14.17 -8.45 -28.64
CA ALA A 636 14.25 -8.46 -27.19
C ALA A 636 15.19 -9.55 -26.68
N SER A 637 15.08 -10.75 -27.23
CA SER A 637 15.94 -11.88 -26.84
C SER A 637 17.42 -11.63 -27.17
N ALA A 638 17.74 -11.09 -28.34
CA ALA A 638 19.11 -10.72 -28.71
C ALA A 638 19.71 -9.69 -27.73
N ARG A 639 18.92 -8.69 -27.31
CA ARG A 639 19.37 -7.67 -26.35
C ARG A 639 19.56 -8.24 -24.94
N VAL A 640 18.70 -9.17 -24.50
CA VAL A 640 18.88 -9.86 -23.21
C VAL A 640 20.15 -10.72 -23.22
N LEU A 641 20.42 -11.45 -24.30
CA LEU A 641 21.65 -12.23 -24.45
C LEU A 641 22.89 -11.34 -24.40
N GLU A 642 22.85 -10.18 -25.05
CA GLU A 642 23.95 -9.22 -25.00
C GLU A 642 24.17 -8.64 -23.59
N LEU A 643 23.11 -8.39 -22.81
CA LEU A 643 23.24 -8.01 -21.41
C LEU A 643 23.94 -9.10 -20.59
N ILE A 644 23.57 -10.37 -20.77
CA ILE A 644 24.20 -11.50 -20.07
C ILE A 644 25.67 -11.66 -20.49
N ARG A 645 25.95 -11.49 -21.78
CA ARG A 645 27.31 -11.56 -22.32
C ARG A 645 28.22 -10.48 -21.74
N THR A 646 27.69 -9.28 -21.55
CA THR A 646 28.42 -8.12 -21.01
C THR A 646 28.39 -8.02 -19.49
N ALA A 647 27.69 -8.94 -18.80
CA ALA A 647 27.57 -8.94 -17.35
C ALA A 647 28.93 -9.11 -16.65
N THR A 648 29.11 -8.35 -15.57
CA THR A 648 30.37 -8.24 -14.80
C THR A 648 30.25 -8.70 -13.35
N SER A 649 29.06 -8.67 -12.76
CA SER A 649 28.86 -8.95 -11.34
C SER A 649 27.83 -10.04 -11.07
N SER A 650 26.62 -9.94 -11.64
CA SER A 650 25.55 -10.89 -11.36
C SER A 650 24.50 -10.97 -12.47
N VAL A 651 23.95 -12.18 -12.64
CA VAL A 651 22.82 -12.50 -13.52
C VAL A 651 21.81 -13.29 -12.71
N THR A 652 20.62 -12.75 -12.50
CA THR A 652 19.50 -13.46 -11.87
C THR A 652 18.34 -13.56 -12.85
N ILE A 653 17.84 -14.75 -13.15
CA ILE A 653 16.69 -14.94 -14.04
C ILE A 653 15.56 -15.62 -13.28
N HIS A 654 14.40 -14.98 -13.26
CA HIS A 654 13.14 -15.58 -12.82
C HIS A 654 12.32 -15.89 -14.06
N SER A 655 11.90 -17.14 -14.21
CA SER A 655 11.08 -17.56 -15.34
C SER A 655 9.97 -18.48 -14.84
N SER A 656 8.72 -18.11 -15.09
CA SER A 656 7.51 -18.85 -14.72
C SER A 656 7.30 -20.11 -15.54
N GLY A 657 7.99 -20.24 -16.67
CA GLY A 657 8.05 -21.43 -17.50
C GLY A 657 9.46 -21.65 -18.06
N VAL A 658 9.83 -22.90 -18.29
CA VAL A 658 11.09 -23.27 -18.93
C VAL A 658 10.82 -24.34 -19.97
N GLY A 659 11.38 -24.16 -21.17
CA GLY A 659 11.36 -25.13 -22.25
C GLY A 659 12.77 -25.46 -22.72
N ARG A 660 12.92 -26.64 -23.33
CA ARG A 660 14.24 -27.14 -23.80
C ARG A 660 14.90 -26.17 -24.78
N ALA A 661 14.12 -25.62 -25.71
CA ALA A 661 14.61 -24.71 -26.74
C ALA A 661 15.05 -23.35 -26.16
N GLY A 662 14.26 -22.76 -25.26
CA GLY A 662 14.59 -21.49 -24.61
C GLY A 662 15.81 -21.60 -23.68
N LEU A 663 15.89 -22.69 -22.90
CA LEU A 663 17.05 -22.94 -22.05
C LEU A 663 18.33 -23.20 -22.88
N ALA A 664 18.25 -24.02 -23.93
CA ALA A 664 19.40 -24.28 -24.80
C ALA A 664 19.94 -23.01 -25.49
N ALA A 665 19.06 -22.05 -25.81
CA ALA A 665 19.46 -20.80 -26.44
C ALA A 665 20.28 -19.88 -25.52
N ILE A 666 19.95 -19.83 -24.22
CA ILE A 666 20.60 -18.94 -23.25
C ILE A 666 21.78 -19.58 -22.53
N LEU A 667 21.79 -20.92 -22.45
CA LEU A 667 22.73 -21.69 -21.65
C LEU A 667 24.22 -21.39 -21.96
N PRO A 668 24.66 -21.28 -23.23
CA PRO A 668 26.05 -20.94 -23.52
C PRO A 668 26.51 -19.63 -22.87
N GLU A 669 25.65 -18.60 -22.89
CA GLU A 669 25.97 -17.29 -22.31
C GLU A 669 25.98 -17.34 -20.77
N LEU A 670 25.10 -18.13 -20.14
CA LEU A 670 25.11 -18.34 -18.69
C LEU A 670 26.36 -19.07 -18.22
N LEU A 671 26.77 -20.13 -18.92
CA LEU A 671 28.01 -20.87 -18.62
C LEU A 671 29.24 -19.97 -18.83
N ALA A 672 29.25 -19.18 -19.90
CA ALA A 672 30.32 -18.21 -20.15
C ALA A 672 30.38 -17.13 -19.06
N ALA A 673 29.24 -16.65 -18.57
CA ALA A 673 29.19 -15.70 -17.45
C ALA A 673 29.72 -16.34 -16.15
N ALA A 674 29.28 -17.55 -15.81
CA ALA A 674 29.77 -18.28 -14.63
C ALA A 674 31.28 -18.53 -14.69
N ALA A 675 31.81 -18.87 -15.88
CA ALA A 675 33.25 -19.05 -16.11
C ALA A 675 34.06 -17.74 -15.91
N ARG A 676 33.43 -16.57 -16.07
CA ARG A 676 34.02 -15.26 -15.74
C ARG A 676 33.84 -14.86 -14.26
N ASN A 677 33.43 -15.79 -13.39
CA ASN A 677 33.09 -15.54 -11.98
C ASN A 677 31.92 -14.57 -11.76
N VAL A 678 31.04 -14.42 -12.75
CA VAL A 678 29.76 -13.70 -12.57
C VAL A 678 28.83 -14.60 -11.74
N SER A 679 28.17 -14.03 -10.73
CA SER A 679 27.20 -14.79 -9.92
C SER A 679 25.93 -15.04 -10.72
N VAL A 680 25.66 -16.29 -11.10
CA VAL A 680 24.47 -16.66 -11.88
C VAL A 680 23.46 -17.38 -10.98
N HIS A 681 22.23 -16.87 -10.95
CA HIS A 681 21.13 -17.43 -10.16
C HIS A 681 19.86 -17.61 -11.00
N LEU A 682 19.30 -18.82 -11.00
CA LEU A 682 18.08 -19.15 -11.74
C LEU A 682 16.95 -19.49 -10.76
N VAL A 683 15.83 -18.77 -10.87
CA VAL A 683 14.61 -19.02 -10.09
C VAL A 683 13.57 -19.64 -11.00
N LEU A 684 13.34 -20.94 -10.82
CA LEU A 684 12.56 -21.77 -11.74
C LEU A 684 11.37 -22.43 -11.03
N PRO A 685 10.28 -22.76 -11.74
CA PRO A 685 9.19 -23.53 -11.16
C PRO A 685 9.67 -24.92 -10.72
N ALA A 686 9.22 -25.36 -9.55
CA ALA A 686 9.47 -26.69 -9.03
C ALA A 686 8.85 -27.73 -9.97
N VAL A 687 9.62 -28.77 -10.32
CA VAL A 687 9.21 -29.71 -11.36
C VAL A 687 8.26 -30.77 -10.80
N GLY A 688 6.99 -30.62 -11.15
CA GLY A 688 5.93 -31.60 -10.90
C GLY A 688 4.79 -31.51 -11.92
N ALA A 689 4.55 -32.63 -12.63
CA ALA A 689 3.25 -33.02 -13.20
C ALA A 689 2.82 -32.53 -14.61
N ARG A 690 3.72 -32.27 -15.57
CA ARG A 690 3.35 -32.31 -17.01
C ARG A 690 4.44 -32.97 -17.88
N GLY A 691 4.39 -34.31 -17.97
CA GLY A 691 4.76 -35.09 -19.16
C GLY A 691 6.19 -35.11 -19.70
N GLY A 692 7.18 -34.51 -19.03
CA GLY A 692 8.59 -34.53 -19.46
C GLY A 692 9.46 -35.49 -18.65
N ASP A 693 10.52 -36.01 -19.29
CA ASP A 693 11.53 -36.90 -18.73
C ASP A 693 12.21 -36.27 -17.50
N ARG A 694 11.70 -36.62 -16.31
CA ARG A 694 12.06 -36.05 -15.00
C ARG A 694 13.54 -36.25 -14.68
N VAL A 695 14.11 -37.36 -15.16
CA VAL A 695 15.51 -37.74 -14.97
C VAL A 695 16.43 -36.82 -15.77
N ALA A 696 16.11 -36.56 -17.03
CA ALA A 696 16.87 -35.63 -17.87
C ALA A 696 16.86 -34.19 -17.30
N TRP A 697 15.76 -33.77 -16.66
CA TRP A 697 15.69 -32.47 -16.02
C TRP A 697 16.55 -32.38 -14.76
N THR A 698 16.52 -33.40 -13.89
CA THR A 698 17.39 -33.45 -12.70
C THR A 698 18.87 -33.42 -13.10
N HIS A 699 19.28 -34.23 -14.07
CA HIS A 699 20.67 -34.21 -14.55
C HIS A 699 21.10 -32.85 -15.12
N LEU A 700 20.21 -32.14 -15.81
CA LEU A 700 20.50 -30.81 -16.30
C LEU A 700 20.72 -29.82 -15.16
N LEU A 701 19.90 -29.87 -14.11
CA LEU A 701 20.06 -29.00 -12.93
C LEU A 701 21.36 -29.30 -12.19
N ASP A 702 21.68 -30.58 -11.97
CA ASP A 702 22.93 -31.00 -11.33
C ASP A 702 24.14 -30.49 -12.13
N HIS A 703 24.06 -30.53 -13.46
CA HIS A 703 25.12 -30.02 -14.35
C HIS A 703 25.28 -28.50 -14.27
N LEU A 704 24.18 -27.76 -14.16
CA LEU A 704 24.20 -26.32 -13.99
C LEU A 704 24.77 -25.93 -12.62
N GLU A 705 24.38 -26.61 -11.54
CA GLU A 705 24.93 -26.40 -10.20
C GLU A 705 26.43 -26.72 -10.15
N ALA A 706 26.87 -27.80 -10.81
CA ALA A 706 28.28 -28.13 -10.97
C ALA A 706 29.06 -27.07 -11.76
N ALA A 707 28.39 -26.30 -12.62
CA ALA A 707 28.94 -25.15 -13.33
C ALA A 707 28.87 -23.83 -12.52
N ASN A 708 28.66 -23.90 -11.20
CA ASN A 708 28.54 -22.76 -10.29
C ASN A 708 27.36 -21.83 -10.61
N ILE A 709 26.30 -22.36 -11.22
CA ILE A 709 25.02 -21.66 -11.41
C ILE A 709 24.09 -22.08 -10.29
N ALA A 710 23.71 -21.14 -9.43
CA ALA A 710 22.80 -21.41 -8.33
C ALA A 710 21.35 -21.50 -8.83
N ILE A 711 20.60 -22.49 -8.35
CA ILE A 711 19.22 -22.73 -8.77
C ILE A 711 18.29 -22.74 -7.54
N ASP A 712 17.23 -21.94 -7.61
CA ASP A 712 16.15 -21.93 -6.63
C ASP A 712 14.86 -22.43 -7.29
N GLN A 713 14.40 -23.59 -6.88
CA GLN A 713 13.14 -24.16 -7.33
C GLN A 713 11.98 -23.70 -6.45
N GLN A 714 10.98 -23.07 -7.06
CA GLN A 714 9.83 -22.53 -6.35
C GLN A 714 8.52 -23.15 -6.83
N ALA A 715 7.62 -23.50 -5.90
CA ALA A 715 6.28 -24.00 -6.25
C ALA A 715 5.48 -23.03 -7.16
N HIS A 716 5.78 -21.74 -7.09
CA HIS A 716 5.24 -20.71 -7.96
C HIS A 716 6.29 -19.63 -8.17
N VAL A 717 6.72 -19.42 -9.41
CA VAL A 717 7.53 -18.26 -9.79
C VAL A 717 6.57 -17.18 -10.23
N ALA A 718 6.57 -16.08 -9.50
CA ALA A 718 5.56 -15.05 -9.66
C ALA A 718 5.79 -14.16 -10.88
N GLU A 719 7.00 -13.99 -11.40
CA GLU A 719 7.24 -13.00 -12.45
C GLU A 719 8.32 -13.49 -13.42
N ASP A 720 8.21 -13.05 -14.67
CA ASP A 720 9.22 -13.27 -15.71
C ASP A 720 10.11 -12.03 -15.79
N LEU A 721 11.32 -12.14 -15.25
CA LEU A 721 12.28 -11.03 -15.23
C LEU A 721 13.73 -11.52 -15.20
N ALA A 722 14.66 -10.66 -15.63
CA ALA A 722 16.08 -10.84 -15.45
C ALA A 722 16.70 -9.60 -14.77
N LEU A 723 17.56 -9.82 -13.79
CA LEU A 723 18.36 -8.80 -13.13
C LEU A 723 19.82 -9.03 -13.56
N VAL A 724 20.40 -8.12 -14.32
CA VAL A 724 21.76 -8.24 -14.85
C VAL A 724 22.56 -7.02 -14.45
N ASP A 725 23.45 -7.16 -13.48
CA ASP A 725 24.14 -6.04 -12.83
C ASP A 725 23.14 -4.95 -12.36
N ASP A 726 23.15 -3.78 -13.00
CA ASP A 726 22.24 -2.66 -12.73
C ASP A 726 20.96 -2.68 -13.58
N TRP A 727 20.80 -3.65 -14.48
CA TRP A 727 19.65 -3.75 -15.37
C TRP A 727 18.54 -4.58 -14.77
N CYS A 728 17.34 -4.00 -14.73
CA CYS A 728 16.09 -4.69 -14.46
C CYS A 728 15.37 -4.93 -15.78
N VAL A 729 15.15 -6.19 -16.15
CA VAL A 729 14.48 -6.60 -17.38
C VAL A 729 13.18 -7.29 -17.02
N GLY A 730 12.03 -6.67 -17.29
CA GLY A 730 10.71 -7.26 -17.12
C GLY A 730 10.16 -7.77 -18.45
N ALA A 731 9.47 -8.91 -18.44
CA ALA A 731 8.88 -9.49 -19.64
C ALA A 731 7.41 -9.87 -19.42
N THR A 732 6.60 -9.77 -20.49
CA THR A 732 5.21 -10.25 -20.48
C THR A 732 5.08 -11.74 -20.75
N HIS A 733 6.18 -12.47 -20.94
CA HIS A 733 6.21 -13.89 -21.23
C HIS A 733 7.47 -14.54 -20.62
N PRO A 734 7.42 -15.85 -20.27
CA PRO A 734 8.60 -16.51 -19.73
C PRO A 734 9.81 -16.44 -20.64
N LEU A 735 10.90 -15.95 -20.07
CA LEU A 735 12.18 -15.72 -20.75
C LEU A 735 12.84 -17.02 -21.22
N LEU A 736 12.50 -18.15 -20.58
CA LEU A 736 13.14 -19.45 -20.84
C LEU A 736 12.22 -20.48 -21.51
N LEU A 737 11.00 -20.12 -21.93
CA LEU A 737 10.01 -21.10 -22.41
C LEU A 737 10.24 -21.53 -23.87
N GLU A 738 10.47 -20.59 -24.79
CA GLU A 738 10.65 -20.86 -26.23
C GLU A 738 11.98 -20.29 -26.72
N ALA A 739 12.46 -20.78 -27.87
CA ALA A 739 13.65 -20.19 -28.49
C ALA A 739 13.34 -18.77 -29.00
N PRO A 740 14.29 -17.82 -28.90
CA PRO A 740 14.16 -16.42 -29.32
C PRO A 740 13.51 -16.18 -30.69
N ASP A 741 13.70 -17.11 -31.60
CA ASP A 741 13.34 -17.07 -33.02
C ASP A 741 12.00 -17.77 -33.36
N GLN A 742 11.43 -18.55 -32.44
CA GLN A 742 10.19 -19.31 -32.66
C GLN A 742 8.92 -18.66 -32.08
N VAL A 743 9.07 -17.56 -31.35
CA VAL A 743 7.94 -16.82 -30.79
C VAL A 743 7.22 -16.09 -31.94
N GLY A 744 6.06 -16.61 -32.35
CA GLY A 744 5.22 -16.00 -33.39
C GLY A 744 4.95 -14.51 -33.14
N ALA A 745 4.91 -13.73 -34.23
CA ALA A 745 5.00 -12.27 -34.32
C ALA A 745 3.95 -11.40 -33.58
N THR A 746 3.31 -11.85 -32.50
CA THR A 746 2.38 -11.01 -31.74
C THR A 746 2.51 -11.22 -30.23
N ARG A 747 3.03 -10.18 -29.54
CA ARG A 747 2.72 -9.73 -28.14
C ARG A 747 3.71 -10.00 -26.99
N GLN A 748 4.94 -10.45 -27.22
CA GLN A 748 5.95 -10.35 -26.15
C GLN A 748 6.50 -8.93 -26.06
N LEU A 749 6.37 -8.30 -24.90
CA LEU A 749 6.93 -6.99 -24.58
C LEU A 749 8.01 -7.19 -23.52
N VAL A 750 9.22 -6.72 -23.80
CA VAL A 750 10.32 -6.70 -22.85
C VAL A 750 10.70 -5.26 -22.60
N VAL A 751 10.79 -4.89 -21.32
CA VAL A 751 11.19 -3.56 -20.86
C VAL A 751 12.43 -3.72 -20.01
N ALA A 752 13.51 -3.05 -20.40
CA ALA A 752 14.74 -3.02 -19.64
C ALA A 752 15.03 -1.59 -19.17
N THR A 753 15.34 -1.45 -17.88
CA THR A 753 15.69 -0.18 -17.24
C THR A 753 16.94 -0.35 -16.40
N ARG A 754 17.91 0.55 -16.51
CA ARG A 754 19.09 0.55 -15.64
C ARG A 754 18.78 1.29 -14.33
N THR A 755 18.40 0.54 -13.29
CA THR A 755 17.74 1.07 -12.07
C THR A 755 18.16 0.30 -10.81
N PRO A 756 19.31 0.63 -10.19
CA PRO A 756 19.84 -0.09 -9.03
C PRO A 756 18.93 -0.08 -7.80
N GLU A 757 18.28 1.04 -7.50
CA GLU A 757 17.36 1.13 -6.37
C GLU A 757 16.09 0.30 -6.61
N LEU A 758 15.55 0.34 -7.83
CA LEU A 758 14.42 -0.52 -8.21
C LEU A 758 14.77 -2.00 -8.00
N ILE A 759 15.96 -2.43 -8.42
CA ILE A 759 16.45 -3.80 -8.21
C ILE A 759 16.48 -4.18 -6.73
N SER A 760 16.92 -3.27 -5.85
CA SER A 760 16.92 -3.50 -4.41
C SER A 760 15.50 -3.73 -3.86
N VAL A 761 14.53 -2.92 -4.29
CA VAL A 761 13.12 -3.08 -3.89
C VAL A 761 12.54 -4.37 -4.46
N VAL A 762 12.78 -4.70 -5.73
CA VAL A 762 12.34 -5.96 -6.35
C VAL A 762 12.85 -7.17 -5.56
N LYS A 763 14.16 -7.21 -5.27
CA LYS A 763 14.76 -8.24 -4.42
C LYS A 763 14.09 -8.33 -3.04
N GLN A 764 13.72 -7.21 -2.42
CA GLN A 764 12.99 -7.20 -1.14
C GLN A 764 11.56 -7.74 -1.26
N LEU A 765 10.85 -7.43 -2.34
CA LEU A 765 9.49 -7.95 -2.59
C LEU A 765 9.50 -9.46 -2.84
N HIS A 766 10.59 -10.00 -3.41
CA HIS A 766 10.77 -11.43 -3.62
C HIS A 766 11.33 -12.18 -2.39
N LYS A 767 11.95 -11.49 -1.42
CA LYS A 767 12.39 -12.12 -0.16
C LYS A 767 11.19 -12.70 0.59
N ARG A 768 11.14 -14.03 0.73
CA ARG A 768 10.16 -14.70 1.59
C ARG A 768 10.46 -14.37 3.05
N ARG A 769 9.46 -13.89 3.80
CA ARG A 769 9.55 -13.91 5.27
C ARG A 769 9.52 -15.37 5.73
N PRO A 770 10.45 -15.83 6.57
CA PRO A 770 10.29 -17.12 7.22
C PRO A 770 8.98 -17.06 8.01
N LEU A 771 8.06 -17.98 7.71
CA LEU A 771 6.81 -18.10 8.44
C LEU A 771 7.14 -18.49 9.87
N LYS A 772 7.17 -17.52 10.80
CA LYS A 772 7.16 -17.80 12.24
C LYS A 772 5.91 -18.65 12.50
N ASN A 773 6.13 -19.91 12.92
CA ASN A 773 5.13 -20.94 13.26
C ASN A 773 4.68 -21.93 12.18
N GLN A 774 5.43 -22.09 11.08
CA GLN A 774 5.48 -23.42 10.48
C GLN A 774 6.84 -24.03 10.84
N GLN A 775 6.80 -25.21 11.47
CA GLN A 775 7.95 -26.12 11.47
C GLN A 775 8.57 -26.11 10.07
N PRO A 776 9.90 -26.21 9.95
CA PRO A 776 10.54 -26.25 8.65
C PRO A 776 9.78 -27.29 7.82
N LEU A 777 9.29 -26.88 6.64
CA LEU A 777 8.87 -27.81 5.59
C LEU A 777 10.11 -28.55 5.11
N LEU A 778 10.71 -29.32 6.02
CA LEU A 778 11.45 -30.51 5.72
C LEU A 778 10.39 -31.52 5.27
N GLU A 779 10.65 -32.10 4.10
CA GLU A 779 9.93 -33.19 3.46
C GLU A 779 8.74 -32.77 2.57
N GLY A 780 8.95 -32.94 1.26
CA GLY A 780 7.94 -32.85 0.23
C GLY A 780 6.75 -33.77 0.49
N ARG A 781 5.73 -33.23 1.15
CA ARG A 781 4.43 -33.90 1.25
C ARG A 781 3.67 -33.69 -0.06
N ILE A 782 3.82 -34.68 -0.93
CA ILE A 782 2.99 -34.94 -2.10
C ILE A 782 1.53 -34.88 -1.65
N VAL A 783 0.73 -33.97 -2.24
CA VAL A 783 -0.74 -34.06 -2.13
C VAL A 783 -1.12 -35.27 -2.99
N PRO A 784 -1.63 -36.37 -2.41
CA PRO A 784 -2.01 -37.53 -3.20
C PRO A 784 -3.09 -37.11 -4.21
N ILE A 785 -2.83 -37.41 -5.47
CA ILE A 785 -3.77 -37.22 -6.56
C ILE A 785 -4.64 -38.48 -6.59
N CYS A 786 -5.95 -38.34 -6.72
CA CYS A 786 -6.83 -39.49 -6.88
C CYS A 786 -6.50 -40.22 -8.19
N ASP A 787 -6.06 -41.47 -8.13
CA ASP A 787 -5.68 -42.24 -9.32
C ASP A 787 -6.85 -42.41 -10.31
N THR A 788 -8.09 -42.30 -9.84
CA THR A 788 -9.31 -42.48 -10.63
C THR A 788 -9.70 -41.22 -11.42
N CYS A 789 -9.70 -40.05 -10.79
CA CYS A 789 -10.17 -38.80 -11.42
C CYS A 789 -9.06 -37.76 -11.63
N GLN A 790 -7.84 -38.07 -11.20
CA GLN A 790 -6.64 -37.22 -11.31
C GLN A 790 -6.78 -35.84 -10.64
N ARG A 791 -7.71 -35.69 -9.67
CA ARG A 791 -7.87 -34.46 -8.88
C ARG A 791 -7.12 -34.55 -7.54
N PRO A 792 -6.65 -33.41 -6.98
CA PRO A 792 -6.01 -33.37 -5.67
C PRO A 792 -6.99 -33.82 -4.57
N GLN A 793 -6.54 -34.69 -3.66
CA GLN A 793 -7.36 -35.12 -2.53
C GLN A 793 -7.41 -34.05 -1.43
N THR A 794 -8.61 -33.83 -0.88
CA THR A 794 -8.89 -32.91 0.23
C THR A 794 -8.71 -33.60 1.58
N ARG A 795 -8.05 -32.93 2.53
CA ARG A 795 -7.82 -33.46 3.89
C ARG A 795 -8.98 -33.05 4.79
N HIS A 796 -9.76 -34.01 5.28
CA HIS A 796 -10.72 -33.78 6.35
C HIS A 796 -10.10 -34.11 7.71
N GLU A 797 -10.05 -33.14 8.62
CA GLU A 797 -9.69 -33.37 10.01
C GLU A 797 -10.98 -33.59 10.83
N ALA A 798 -11.27 -34.82 11.21
CA ALA A 798 -12.35 -35.14 12.14
C ALA A 798 -11.75 -35.65 13.46
N TRP A 799 -12.13 -35.03 14.58
CA TRP A 799 -11.73 -35.43 15.92
C TRP A 799 -12.63 -36.59 16.39
N GLY A 800 -12.14 -37.82 16.31
CA GLY A 800 -12.83 -38.98 16.87
C GLY A 800 -12.55 -39.14 18.37
N THR A 801 -13.55 -38.93 19.22
CA THR A 801 -13.46 -39.22 20.67
C THR A 801 -13.89 -40.67 20.94
N LYS A 802 -12.94 -41.56 21.23
CA LYS A 802 -13.23 -42.78 22.01
C LYS A 802 -12.88 -42.52 23.48
N PRO A 803 -13.77 -42.79 24.45
CA PRO A 803 -13.45 -42.63 25.87
C PRO A 803 -12.28 -43.56 26.26
N GLY A 804 -11.22 -43.00 26.83
CA GLY A 804 -10.12 -43.75 27.43
C GLY A 804 -8.86 -44.00 26.58
N ALA A 805 -8.73 -43.43 25.38
CA ALA A 805 -7.50 -43.51 24.59
C ALA A 805 -6.94 -42.13 24.21
N PRO A 806 -5.61 -41.93 24.15
CA PRO A 806 -5.01 -40.67 23.70
C PRO A 806 -5.40 -40.39 22.23
N PRO A 807 -5.54 -39.11 21.85
CA PRO A 807 -5.96 -38.74 20.50
C PRO A 807 -4.96 -39.27 19.47
N ARG A 808 -5.41 -40.18 18.59
CA ARG A 808 -4.65 -40.64 17.43
C ARG A 808 -5.22 -39.97 16.18
N LEU A 809 -4.34 -39.31 15.43
CA LEU A 809 -4.61 -38.82 14.08
C LEU A 809 -4.74 -40.03 13.15
N ASN A 810 -5.97 -40.43 12.81
CA ASN A 810 -6.20 -41.52 11.87
C ASN A 810 -7.04 -41.06 10.66
N HIS A 811 -6.42 -41.30 9.49
CA HIS A 811 -6.94 -41.42 8.11
C HIS A 811 -6.92 -40.20 7.18
N TRP A 812 -6.38 -40.47 5.99
CA TRP A 812 -6.34 -39.61 4.80
C TRP A 812 -7.53 -39.94 3.86
N ALA A 813 -8.21 -38.88 3.44
CA ALA A 813 -8.87 -38.58 2.17
C ALA A 813 -9.75 -39.62 1.46
N THR A 814 -11.07 -39.42 1.59
CA THR A 814 -12.01 -39.64 0.48
C THR A 814 -11.78 -38.58 -0.61
N CYS A 815 -11.93 -38.93 -1.88
CA CYS A 815 -12.02 -37.96 -2.96
C CYS A 815 -13.47 -37.49 -3.07
N ASP A 816 -13.73 -36.19 -2.92
CA ASP A 816 -15.07 -35.57 -2.99
C ASP A 816 -15.84 -35.89 -4.28
N ALA A 817 -15.13 -36.34 -5.34
CA ALA A 817 -15.72 -36.74 -6.61
C ALA A 817 -15.96 -38.26 -6.77
N CYS A 818 -15.31 -39.11 -5.98
CA CYS A 818 -15.31 -40.57 -6.20
C CYS A 818 -15.83 -41.39 -5.01
N ASP A 819 -15.83 -40.83 -3.80
CA ASP A 819 -16.40 -41.41 -2.58
C ASP A 819 -15.94 -42.86 -2.21
N ILE A 820 -14.67 -43.20 -2.46
CA ILE A 820 -14.07 -44.51 -2.12
C ILE A 820 -12.98 -44.34 -1.04
N PRO A 821 -13.02 -45.04 0.11
CA PRO A 821 -11.93 -45.04 1.10
C PRO A 821 -10.88 -46.14 0.83
N ARG A 822 -9.57 -45.84 1.03
CA ARG A 822 -8.48 -46.85 1.07
C ARG A 822 -7.44 -46.59 2.18
N PRO A 823 -6.78 -47.64 2.74
CA PRO A 823 -5.75 -47.52 3.76
C PRO A 823 -4.31 -47.48 3.19
N ALA A 824 -3.39 -46.81 3.90
CA ALA A 824 -2.00 -46.59 3.49
C ALA A 824 -1.05 -47.76 3.84
N GLN A 825 -0.16 -48.15 2.92
CA GLN A 825 1.07 -48.91 3.20
C GLN A 825 2.28 -48.16 2.63
N GLY A 826 3.34 -48.05 3.43
CA GLY A 826 4.59 -47.38 3.06
C GLY A 826 5.69 -48.36 2.64
N SER A 827 6.63 -47.90 1.82
CA SER A 827 7.85 -48.65 1.46
C SER A 827 9.10 -47.75 1.44
N ASN A 828 10.16 -48.25 2.09
CA ASN A 828 11.50 -47.68 2.29
C ASN A 828 12.32 -47.57 0.98
N TRP A 829 12.99 -46.44 0.77
CA TRP A 829 13.82 -46.13 -0.43
C TRP A 829 15.34 -46.22 -0.19
N ARG A 830 15.79 -46.78 0.93
CA ARG A 830 17.20 -46.72 1.37
C ARG A 830 18.15 -47.76 0.77
N THR A 831 17.71 -48.62 -0.15
CA THR A 831 18.56 -49.72 -0.68
C THR A 831 18.91 -49.62 -2.16
N LEU A 832 18.51 -48.56 -2.86
CA LEU A 832 18.73 -48.42 -4.31
C LEU A 832 19.86 -47.44 -4.70
N VAL A 833 20.43 -46.73 -3.72
CA VAL A 833 21.49 -45.74 -3.95
C VAL A 833 22.90 -46.35 -3.81
N ASP A 834 23.05 -47.44 -3.04
CA ASP A 834 24.37 -48.03 -2.77
C ASP A 834 24.92 -48.92 -3.90
N ASP A 835 24.07 -49.38 -4.83
CA ASP A 835 24.50 -50.23 -5.96
C ASP A 835 24.86 -49.44 -7.23
N ALA A 836 24.40 -48.19 -7.36
CA ALA A 836 24.72 -47.34 -8.53
C ALA A 836 26.11 -46.68 -8.43
N LEU A 837 26.68 -46.58 -7.22
CA LEU A 837 27.96 -45.90 -6.99
C LEU A 837 29.21 -46.79 -7.22
N ARG A 838 29.05 -48.05 -7.64
CA ARG A 838 30.19 -48.99 -7.82
C ARG A 838 30.63 -49.26 -9.26
N SER A 839 30.13 -48.53 -10.27
CA SER A 839 30.53 -48.78 -11.66
C SER A 839 30.78 -47.52 -12.49
N THR A 840 31.74 -46.68 -12.10
CA THR A 840 32.49 -45.83 -13.05
C THR A 840 33.76 -45.29 -12.38
N VAL A 841 34.92 -45.82 -12.75
CA VAL A 841 36.24 -45.21 -12.50
C VAL A 841 36.59 -44.41 -13.75
N TRP A 842 36.87 -43.12 -13.59
CA TRP A 842 37.52 -42.27 -14.59
C TRP A 842 38.99 -42.14 -14.19
N ASP A 843 39.92 -42.15 -15.15
CA ASP A 843 41.33 -41.82 -14.86
C ASP A 843 41.54 -40.30 -14.75
N ASN A 844 42.65 -39.91 -14.13
CA ASN A 844 42.96 -38.54 -13.73
C ASN A 844 43.32 -37.58 -14.89
N ALA A 845 43.03 -37.91 -16.15
CA ALA A 845 43.38 -37.06 -17.30
C ALA A 845 42.21 -36.69 -18.23
N GLY A 846 40.97 -37.11 -17.94
CA GLY A 846 39.78 -36.51 -18.54
C GLY A 846 39.70 -36.53 -20.08
N LYS A 847 39.96 -37.68 -20.72
CA LYS A 847 39.63 -37.90 -22.15
C LYS A 847 38.76 -39.15 -22.35
N PRO A 848 37.83 -39.16 -23.33
CA PRO A 848 37.00 -40.31 -23.63
C PRO A 848 37.79 -41.36 -24.42
N GLU A 849 37.81 -42.61 -23.97
CA GLU A 849 38.26 -43.74 -24.80
C GLU A 849 37.24 -44.04 -25.91
N SER A 850 37.75 -44.26 -27.11
CA SER A 850 37.04 -44.34 -28.39
C SER A 850 36.01 -45.47 -28.48
N THR A 851 34.81 -45.09 -28.89
CA THR A 851 33.69 -45.95 -29.31
C THR A 851 33.93 -46.49 -30.73
N GLY A 852 33.93 -47.82 -30.88
CA GLY A 852 34.02 -48.45 -32.22
C GLY A 852 33.18 -49.71 -32.43
N ARG A 853 32.48 -50.24 -31.41
CA ARG A 853 31.73 -51.51 -31.56
C ARG A 853 30.35 -51.58 -30.89
N ARG A 854 29.79 -50.48 -30.36
CA ARG A 854 28.49 -50.51 -29.66
C ARG A 854 27.34 -49.76 -30.32
N GLU A 855 27.58 -48.88 -31.30
CA GLU A 855 26.50 -48.11 -31.94
C GLU A 855 25.66 -48.94 -32.93
N ALA A 856 26.25 -49.93 -33.62
CA ALA A 856 25.52 -50.76 -34.60
C ALA A 856 24.48 -51.73 -34.02
N LYS A 857 24.43 -51.91 -32.69
CA LYS A 857 23.52 -52.85 -32.00
C LYS A 857 22.28 -52.16 -31.40
N VAL A 858 22.36 -50.86 -31.14
CA VAL A 858 21.26 -50.07 -30.55
C VAL A 858 20.32 -49.55 -31.64
N GLU A 859 20.82 -49.10 -32.79
CA GLU A 859 19.98 -48.63 -33.90
C GLU A 859 19.10 -49.73 -34.52
N ARG A 860 19.58 -50.99 -34.58
CA ARG A 860 18.77 -52.12 -35.07
C ARG A 860 17.69 -52.58 -34.09
N ALA A 861 17.84 -52.27 -32.79
CA ALA A 861 16.84 -52.59 -31.77
C ALA A 861 15.69 -51.57 -31.79
N TRP A 862 16.00 -50.30 -32.09
CA TRP A 862 15.01 -49.22 -32.13
C TRP A 862 14.13 -49.23 -33.40
N ALA A 863 14.69 -49.59 -34.56
CA ALA A 863 13.94 -49.69 -35.81
C ALA A 863 12.87 -50.82 -35.81
N ARG A 864 12.98 -51.82 -34.92
CA ARG A 864 11.97 -52.88 -34.77
C ARG A 864 10.87 -52.57 -33.74
N ALA A 865 11.07 -51.57 -32.89
CA ALA A 865 10.13 -51.23 -31.82
C ALA A 865 9.02 -50.25 -32.25
N SER A 866 9.13 -49.61 -33.41
CA SER A 866 8.18 -48.59 -33.88
C SER A 866 7.05 -49.10 -34.79
N ALA A 867 6.85 -50.42 -34.89
CA ALA A 867 5.86 -51.00 -35.83
C ALA A 867 4.70 -51.77 -35.17
N ALA A 868 4.46 -51.67 -33.86
CA ALA A 868 3.36 -52.40 -33.22
C ALA A 868 2.72 -51.64 -32.05
N THR A 869 2.01 -50.55 -32.34
CA THR A 869 0.90 -50.07 -31.49
C THR A 869 -0.39 -50.75 -31.95
N ALA A 870 -0.77 -51.85 -31.30
CA ALA A 870 -2.15 -52.33 -31.30
C ALA A 870 -2.44 -53.23 -30.09
N ASN A 871 -3.50 -52.83 -29.37
CA ASN A 871 -4.25 -53.54 -28.34
C ASN A 871 -3.72 -53.61 -26.90
N LYS A 872 -4.49 -52.93 -26.05
CA LYS A 872 -4.57 -53.02 -24.59
C LYS A 872 -4.73 -54.47 -24.13
N THR A 873 -3.73 -55.03 -23.46
CA THR A 873 -3.84 -56.11 -22.46
C THR A 873 -2.54 -56.18 -21.68
N ASP A 874 -2.27 -55.19 -20.82
CA ASP A 874 -1.21 -55.30 -19.82
C ASP A 874 -1.90 -55.31 -18.45
N ASP A 875 -1.54 -56.30 -17.62
CA ASP A 875 -1.90 -56.52 -16.19
C ASP A 875 -2.59 -57.86 -15.87
N PHE A 876 -2.09 -58.97 -16.42
CA PHE A 876 -2.36 -60.30 -15.84
C PHE A 876 -1.05 -61.01 -15.48
N GLN A 877 -0.90 -61.35 -14.20
CA GLN A 877 0.20 -62.14 -13.66
C GLN A 877 -0.32 -63.50 -13.21
N CYS A 878 0.33 -64.58 -13.64
CA CYS A 878 -0.05 -65.93 -13.19
C CYS A 878 0.28 -66.07 -11.71
N SER A 879 -0.70 -66.40 -10.86
CA SER A 879 -0.49 -66.57 -9.42
C SER A 879 0.41 -67.77 -9.05
N ARG A 880 0.75 -68.63 -10.02
CA ARG A 880 1.52 -69.86 -9.80
C ARG A 880 2.97 -69.76 -10.24
N CYS A 881 3.25 -69.16 -11.40
CA CYS A 881 4.62 -68.98 -11.91
C CYS A 881 5.06 -67.51 -12.01
N PHE A 882 4.19 -66.56 -11.67
CA PHE A 882 4.46 -65.12 -11.62
C PHE A 882 4.90 -64.47 -12.95
N LEU A 883 4.74 -65.17 -14.07
CA LEU A 883 4.97 -64.63 -15.42
C LEU A 883 3.91 -63.58 -15.78
N ILE A 884 4.38 -62.49 -16.41
CA ILE A 884 3.61 -61.27 -16.69
C ILE A 884 3.52 -61.01 -18.20
N HIS A 885 4.12 -61.87 -19.03
CA HIS A 885 4.18 -61.64 -20.46
C HIS A 885 2.89 -62.14 -21.14
N PRO A 886 2.20 -61.32 -21.95
CA PRO A 886 0.92 -61.69 -22.58
C PRO A 886 1.00 -62.96 -23.46
N ALA A 887 2.15 -63.19 -24.10
CA ALA A 887 2.40 -64.39 -24.91
C ALA A 887 2.43 -65.71 -24.10
N SER A 888 2.61 -65.63 -22.78
CA SER A 888 2.63 -66.79 -21.88
C SER A 888 1.22 -67.26 -21.47
N PHE A 889 0.15 -66.62 -21.98
CA PHE A 889 -1.24 -66.97 -21.69
C PHE A 889 -2.01 -67.29 -22.98
N ARG A 890 -2.95 -68.23 -22.91
CA ARG A 890 -3.93 -68.50 -23.98
C ARG A 890 -5.34 -68.22 -23.47
N SER A 891 -6.20 -67.70 -24.35
CA SER A 891 -7.62 -67.54 -24.03
C SER A 891 -8.36 -68.87 -24.20
N ALA A 892 -9.17 -69.22 -23.21
CA ALA A 892 -10.11 -70.32 -23.26
C ALA A 892 -11.48 -69.80 -22.79
N GLY A 893 -12.30 -69.35 -23.75
CA GLY A 893 -13.54 -68.65 -23.44
C GLY A 893 -13.30 -67.33 -22.70
N SER A 894 -13.96 -67.15 -21.55
CA SER A 894 -13.82 -65.96 -20.71
C SER A 894 -12.64 -66.02 -19.71
N ALA A 895 -11.77 -67.03 -19.80
CA ALA A 895 -10.63 -67.22 -18.90
C ALA A 895 -9.28 -67.17 -19.66
N LEU A 896 -8.23 -66.70 -18.98
CA LEU A 896 -6.84 -66.72 -19.45
C LEU A 896 -6.07 -67.82 -18.71
N ILE A 897 -5.48 -68.75 -19.45
CA ILE A 897 -4.75 -69.91 -18.93
C ILE A 897 -3.27 -69.73 -19.22
N CYS A 898 -2.41 -69.85 -18.21
CA CYS A 898 -0.96 -69.74 -18.39
C CYS A 898 -0.46 -70.98 -19.14
N GLN A 899 0.19 -70.81 -20.27
CA GLN A 899 0.61 -71.93 -21.12
C GLN A 899 1.70 -72.79 -20.46
N ASP A 900 2.49 -72.22 -19.56
CA ASP A 900 3.61 -72.92 -18.90
C ASP A 900 3.19 -73.78 -17.70
N CYS A 901 2.07 -73.45 -17.04
CA CYS A 901 1.58 -74.18 -15.87
C CYS A 901 0.13 -74.70 -15.99
N ASN A 902 -0.47 -74.49 -17.17
CA ASN A 902 -1.84 -74.81 -17.58
C ASN A 902 -2.88 -74.40 -16.53
#